data_AF-A0A6S7DVP0-F1
#
_entry.id   AF-A0A6S7DVP0-F1
#
_cell.length_a   1.000
_cell.length_b   1.000
_cell.length_c   1.000
_cell.angle_alpha   90.00
_cell.angle_beta   90.00
_cell.angle_gamma   90.00
#
_symmetry.space_group_name_H-M   'P 1'
#
loop_
_entity.id
_entity.type
_entity.pdbx_description
1 polymer ?
#
loop_
_entity_poly.entity_id
_entity_poly.type
_entity_poly.pdbx_seq_one_letter_code
_entity_poly.pdbx_strand_id
1 'polypeptide(L)'
;MPRKIPSTQASPAPAVTMEEFLASQQSQDTLRFITCGSVDDGKSTLIGRLLWDSQQLFDDQLATLKSESLKYGTQGDGIDFALLVDGLAAEREQGITIDVAYRYFATRQRKFIVADTPGHEQYTRNMVTGASTADVAILLVDARQGVLTQTQRHSYLVSLMGIRHVVLAVNKMDLVDFDPSVFKRIVERFETFAKPLGFEQIVAVPLSALKGDNVAQRSTHMPWYGGPTLVSYLETVKVRHAVSSRLVFPVQWVNRPNSSFRGFCGTVAEGTVKVGDEIRVTSSGQTAKVAEIVTMDDSLPAARAGQAITLRLDREIDASRGDVIAAADQPLEMTDQFEATLVWMGNDAGLVGRSYDIKLATTWSTASITAIKYRVDVNTLTHEATKALALNDICEVNIATSKPLVFDRYSDSKTLGSFILVDRYTHATVGAGIIRHTLRRAQNVHRQALSITRQDRERLNGHRGKVVWFTGLSGSGKSTLANALEIALFERGRRTYVLDGDNVRQGLNRDLGFTEADRVENIRRIAELARLMMDAGLIVLTAFISPFRQGRDMARELIGADNFIEIYVSTPLEVCEQRDPKGLYKKARAGQLPNMSGIGSAYEPPANPDLSVNSIDAQQIQALTTDVLAWLDKDSSDSDGR
;
A
#
# COMPACT_ATOMS: atom_id res chain seq x y z
N MET A 1 -79.19 -8.97 -37.88
CA MET A 1 -77.88 -8.38 -38.20
C MET A 1 -77.14 -8.10 -36.89
N PRO A 2 -75.91 -8.62 -36.68
CA PRO A 2 -75.24 -8.54 -35.39
C PRO A 2 -74.55 -7.18 -35.18
N ARG A 3 -74.54 -6.71 -33.93
CA ARG A 3 -73.85 -5.49 -33.45
C ARG A 3 -72.34 -5.67 -33.53
N LYS A 4 -71.64 -4.72 -34.18
CA LYS A 4 -70.17 -4.61 -34.14
C LYS A 4 -69.72 -4.00 -32.81
N ILE A 5 -68.78 -4.66 -32.15
CA ILE A 5 -68.00 -4.17 -31.00
C ILE A 5 -66.84 -3.31 -31.56
N PRO A 6 -66.52 -2.14 -30.99
CA PRO A 6 -65.35 -1.38 -31.44
C PRO A 6 -64.07 -1.98 -30.85
N SER A 7 -63.13 -2.33 -31.72
CA SER A 7 -61.77 -2.73 -31.38
C SER A 7 -60.95 -1.52 -30.93
N THR A 8 -60.56 -1.46 -29.66
CA THR A 8 -59.51 -0.56 -29.16
C THR A 8 -58.16 -1.06 -29.66
N GLN A 9 -57.63 -0.46 -30.73
CA GLN A 9 -56.22 -0.58 -31.09
C GLN A 9 -55.39 0.15 -30.03
N ALA A 10 -54.57 -0.59 -29.29
CA ALA A 10 -53.52 -0.02 -28.46
C ALA A 10 -52.49 0.68 -29.36
N SER A 11 -52.29 1.97 -29.15
CA SER A 11 -51.23 2.75 -29.80
C SER A 11 -49.86 2.16 -29.44
N PRO A 12 -48.94 1.97 -30.40
CA PRO A 12 -47.58 1.53 -30.08
C PRO A 12 -46.88 2.61 -29.24
N ALA A 13 -46.15 2.18 -28.20
CA ALA A 13 -45.31 3.06 -27.39
C ALA A 13 -44.34 3.86 -28.29
N PRO A 14 -44.07 5.14 -27.99
CA PRO A 14 -43.22 5.97 -28.83
C PRO A 14 -41.81 5.38 -28.91
N ALA A 15 -41.26 5.33 -30.12
CA ALA A 15 -39.88 4.91 -30.36
C ALA A 15 -38.93 5.92 -29.71
N VAL A 16 -38.14 5.46 -28.73
CA VAL A 16 -37.08 6.24 -28.07
C VAL A 16 -36.07 6.63 -29.14
N THR A 17 -35.75 7.93 -29.26
CA THR A 17 -34.77 8.41 -30.24
C THR A 17 -33.36 7.93 -29.88
N MET A 18 -32.47 7.75 -30.86
CA MET A 18 -31.08 7.34 -30.63
C MET A 18 -30.36 8.30 -29.67
N GLU A 19 -30.69 9.59 -29.72
CA GLU A 19 -30.15 10.62 -28.82
C GLU A 19 -30.66 10.48 -27.39
N GLU A 20 -31.96 10.20 -27.18
CA GLU A 20 -32.50 9.89 -25.84
C GLU A 20 -31.96 8.57 -25.29
N PHE A 21 -31.75 7.57 -26.15
CA PHE A 21 -31.11 6.32 -25.77
C PHE A 21 -29.65 6.55 -25.35
N LEU A 22 -28.88 7.31 -26.11
CA LEU A 22 -27.49 7.67 -25.80
C LEU A 22 -27.37 8.55 -24.55
N ALA A 23 -28.28 9.52 -24.37
CA ALA A 23 -28.33 10.36 -23.18
C ALA A 23 -28.74 9.56 -21.93
N SER A 24 -29.72 8.67 -22.05
CA SER A 24 -30.11 7.76 -20.97
C SER A 24 -28.95 6.83 -20.58
N GLN A 25 -28.24 6.27 -21.56
CA GLN A 25 -27.02 5.49 -21.38
C GLN A 25 -25.92 6.29 -20.68
N GLN A 26 -25.69 7.56 -21.04
CA GLN A 26 -24.69 8.40 -20.39
C GLN A 26 -25.04 8.71 -18.92
N SER A 27 -26.32 8.78 -18.58
CA SER A 27 -26.82 9.06 -17.23
C SER A 27 -26.93 7.85 -16.29
N GLN A 28 -26.72 6.62 -16.79
CA GLN A 28 -26.88 5.40 -16.00
C GLN A 28 -25.84 5.31 -14.86
N ASP A 29 -26.33 4.91 -13.69
CA ASP A 29 -25.48 4.60 -12.55
C ASP A 29 -24.50 3.46 -12.86
N THR A 30 -23.29 3.54 -12.33
CA THR A 30 -22.22 2.58 -12.55
C THR A 30 -21.90 1.85 -11.25
N LEU A 31 -22.10 0.54 -11.22
CA LEU A 31 -21.73 -0.31 -10.09
C LEU A 31 -20.37 -0.97 -10.33
N ARG A 32 -19.46 -0.87 -9.36
CA ARG A 32 -18.22 -1.67 -9.36
C ARG A 32 -18.39 -2.87 -8.44
N PHE A 33 -18.08 -4.06 -8.92
CA PHE A 33 -18.07 -5.25 -8.07
C PHE A 33 -16.88 -6.16 -8.34
N ILE A 34 -16.53 -6.94 -7.32
CA ILE A 34 -15.47 -7.94 -7.36
C ILE A 34 -16.07 -9.34 -7.22
N THR A 35 -15.51 -10.32 -7.92
CA THR A 35 -15.82 -11.74 -7.70
C THR A 35 -14.68 -12.41 -6.93
N CYS A 36 -14.98 -13.01 -5.80
CA CYS A 36 -14.02 -13.76 -4.99
C CYS A 36 -14.53 -15.20 -4.76
N GLY A 37 -13.62 -16.12 -4.50
CA GLY A 37 -13.95 -17.55 -4.34
C GLY A 37 -12.70 -18.40 -4.52
N SER A 38 -12.79 -19.67 -4.14
CA SER A 38 -11.72 -20.66 -4.29
C SER A 38 -11.37 -20.92 -5.75
N VAL A 39 -10.23 -21.57 -5.96
CA VAL A 39 -9.94 -22.26 -7.22
C VAL A 39 -11.08 -23.25 -7.47
N ASP A 40 -11.57 -23.28 -8.71
CA ASP A 40 -12.69 -24.11 -9.19
C ASP A 40 -14.10 -23.76 -8.73
N ASP A 41 -14.33 -22.71 -7.93
CA ASP A 41 -15.69 -22.28 -7.57
C ASP A 41 -16.52 -21.75 -8.77
N GLY A 42 -15.92 -21.64 -9.95
CA GLY A 42 -16.59 -21.25 -11.20
C GLY A 42 -16.68 -19.73 -11.41
N LYS A 43 -15.72 -18.96 -10.89
CA LYS A 43 -15.64 -17.49 -11.06
C LYS A 43 -15.62 -17.07 -12.53
N SER A 44 -14.67 -17.59 -13.29
CA SER A 44 -14.52 -17.29 -14.73
C SER A 44 -15.76 -17.70 -15.51
N THR A 45 -16.33 -18.86 -15.21
CA THR A 45 -17.60 -19.33 -15.81
C THR A 45 -18.75 -18.37 -15.51
N LEU A 46 -18.87 -17.86 -14.28
CA LEU A 46 -19.92 -16.92 -13.92
C LEU A 46 -19.76 -15.58 -14.63
N ILE A 47 -18.53 -15.04 -14.70
CA ILE A 47 -18.25 -13.80 -15.43
C ILE A 47 -18.56 -13.98 -16.92
N GLY A 48 -18.06 -15.06 -17.53
CA GLY A 48 -18.35 -15.38 -18.93
C GLY A 48 -19.84 -15.52 -19.19
N ARG A 49 -20.59 -16.12 -18.26
CA ARG A 49 -22.05 -16.23 -18.36
C ARG A 49 -22.75 -14.87 -18.25
N LEU A 50 -22.31 -13.99 -17.35
CA LEU A 50 -22.86 -12.63 -17.24
C LEU A 50 -22.64 -11.83 -18.53
N LEU A 51 -21.44 -11.94 -19.14
CA LEU A 51 -21.13 -11.30 -20.41
C LEU A 51 -22.03 -11.84 -21.54
N TRP A 52 -22.21 -13.16 -21.59
CA TRP A 52 -23.10 -13.80 -22.56
C TRP A 52 -24.56 -13.37 -22.40
N ASP A 53 -25.11 -13.47 -21.19
CA ASP A 53 -26.51 -13.16 -20.90
C ASP A 53 -26.82 -11.67 -21.08
N SER A 54 -25.81 -10.79 -20.98
CA SER A 54 -25.93 -9.35 -21.27
C SER A 54 -26.00 -9.01 -22.76
N GLN A 55 -25.85 -9.99 -23.66
CA GLN A 55 -25.86 -9.83 -25.13
C GLN A 55 -24.80 -8.82 -25.65
N GLN A 56 -23.68 -8.66 -24.94
CA GLN A 56 -22.60 -7.74 -25.31
C GLN A 56 -21.53 -8.39 -26.21
N LEU A 57 -21.64 -9.68 -26.50
CA LEU A 57 -20.70 -10.38 -27.38
C LEU A 57 -21.15 -10.24 -28.84
N PHE A 58 -20.26 -9.75 -29.69
CA PHE A 58 -20.47 -9.70 -31.13
C PHE A 58 -20.54 -11.12 -31.74
N ASP A 59 -21.25 -11.27 -32.86
CA ASP A 59 -21.50 -12.59 -33.49
C ASP A 59 -20.23 -13.36 -33.85
N ASP A 60 -19.15 -12.65 -34.18
CA ASP A 60 -17.82 -13.19 -34.43
C ASP A 60 -17.16 -13.75 -33.16
N GLN A 61 -17.25 -13.05 -32.03
CA GLN A 61 -16.77 -13.54 -30.73
C GLN A 61 -17.54 -14.79 -30.27
N LEU A 62 -18.85 -14.82 -30.52
CA LEU A 62 -19.70 -15.98 -30.25
C LEU A 62 -19.31 -17.20 -31.10
N ALA A 63 -18.98 -16.98 -32.38
CA ALA A 63 -18.54 -18.03 -33.29
C ALA A 63 -17.15 -18.58 -32.89
N THR A 64 -16.22 -17.69 -32.54
CA THR A 64 -14.89 -18.05 -32.02
C THR A 64 -15.00 -18.88 -30.76
N LEU A 65 -15.81 -18.43 -29.77
CA LEU A 65 -16.01 -19.15 -28.51
C LEU A 65 -16.56 -20.56 -28.74
N LYS A 66 -17.54 -20.73 -29.63
CA LYS A 66 -18.08 -22.05 -29.99
C LYS A 66 -17.00 -22.94 -30.60
N SER A 67 -16.18 -22.38 -31.49
CA SER A 67 -15.10 -23.13 -32.15
C SER A 67 -13.96 -23.52 -31.19
N GLU A 68 -13.63 -22.65 -30.24
CA GLU A 68 -12.62 -22.90 -29.21
C GLU A 68 -13.12 -23.87 -28.14
N SER A 69 -14.41 -23.78 -27.76
CA SER A 69 -15.04 -24.74 -26.85
C SER A 69 -14.97 -26.17 -27.41
N LEU A 70 -15.15 -26.34 -28.72
CA LEU A 70 -15.02 -27.64 -29.38
C LEU A 70 -13.58 -28.17 -29.45
N LYS A 71 -12.56 -27.28 -29.46
CA LYS A 71 -11.15 -27.64 -29.60
C LYS A 71 -10.42 -27.81 -28.27
N TYR A 72 -10.73 -26.95 -27.30
CA TYR A 72 -10.00 -26.79 -26.04
C TYR A 72 -10.91 -26.84 -24.81
N GLY A 73 -12.24 -26.93 -24.98
CA GLY A 73 -13.20 -26.85 -23.88
C GLY A 73 -13.22 -28.08 -22.99
N THR A 74 -13.55 -27.86 -21.73
CA THR A 74 -13.70 -28.92 -20.71
C THR A 74 -15.14 -29.44 -20.60
N GLN A 75 -16.08 -28.82 -21.32
CA GLN A 75 -17.52 -29.06 -21.23
C GLN A 75 -18.08 -29.94 -22.37
N GLY A 76 -17.21 -30.71 -23.06
CA GLY A 76 -17.60 -31.56 -24.19
C GLY A 76 -18.19 -30.74 -25.34
N ASP A 77 -19.39 -31.09 -25.80
CA ASP A 77 -20.12 -30.37 -26.88
C ASP A 77 -20.76 -29.03 -26.40
N GLY A 78 -20.65 -28.70 -25.12
CA GLY A 78 -21.18 -27.46 -24.53
C GLY A 78 -20.26 -26.26 -24.73
N ILE A 79 -20.83 -25.04 -24.65
CA ILE A 79 -20.05 -23.80 -24.65
C ILE A 79 -19.32 -23.67 -23.31
N ASP A 80 -18.00 -23.53 -23.37
CA ASP A 80 -17.16 -23.30 -22.19
C ASP A 80 -16.99 -21.79 -21.95
N PHE A 81 -17.85 -21.22 -21.10
CA PHE A 81 -17.84 -19.78 -20.80
C PHE A 81 -16.56 -19.30 -20.12
N ALA A 82 -15.74 -20.19 -19.53
CA ALA A 82 -14.47 -19.79 -18.94
C ALA A 82 -13.49 -19.26 -20.00
N LEU A 83 -13.58 -19.76 -21.25
CA LEU A 83 -12.73 -19.37 -22.37
C LEU A 83 -12.86 -17.88 -22.74
N LEU A 84 -14.01 -17.25 -22.49
CA LEU A 84 -14.19 -15.79 -22.69
C LEU A 84 -13.30 -14.94 -21.78
N VAL A 85 -12.92 -15.51 -20.64
CA VAL A 85 -12.19 -14.83 -19.57
C VAL A 85 -10.73 -15.32 -19.54
N ASP A 86 -10.46 -16.53 -20.04
CA ASP A 86 -9.16 -17.22 -20.07
C ASP A 86 -8.11 -16.66 -21.03
N GLY A 87 -8.32 -15.48 -21.63
CA GLY A 87 -7.20 -14.71 -22.21
C GLY A 87 -6.04 -14.47 -21.22
N LEU A 88 -6.31 -14.66 -19.91
CA LEU A 88 -5.37 -14.64 -18.79
C LEU A 88 -4.85 -16.04 -18.39
N ALA A 89 -5.48 -17.14 -18.82
CA ALA A 89 -5.00 -18.49 -18.50
C ALA A 89 -3.74 -18.85 -19.31
N ALA A 90 -3.55 -18.28 -20.50
CA ALA A 90 -2.28 -18.37 -21.23
C ALA A 90 -1.08 -17.80 -20.43
N GLU A 91 -1.34 -16.87 -19.50
CA GLU A 91 -0.32 -16.36 -18.57
C GLU A 91 0.06 -17.35 -17.47
N ARG A 92 -0.84 -18.26 -17.07
CA ARG A 92 -0.55 -19.36 -16.14
C ARG A 92 0.53 -20.29 -16.70
N GLU A 93 0.56 -20.48 -18.03
CA GLU A 93 1.60 -21.28 -18.71
C GLU A 93 2.91 -20.51 -18.89
N GLN A 94 2.88 -19.18 -18.91
CA GLN A 94 4.05 -18.32 -19.15
C GLN A 94 4.65 -17.68 -17.90
N GLY A 95 4.02 -17.84 -16.72
CA GLY A 95 4.52 -17.31 -15.45
C GLY A 95 4.48 -15.78 -15.34
N ILE A 96 3.66 -15.11 -16.17
CA ILE A 96 3.44 -13.66 -16.09
C ILE A 96 2.20 -13.38 -15.23
N THR A 97 2.23 -12.29 -14.45
CA THR A 97 1.14 -11.90 -13.54
C THR A 97 0.41 -10.69 -14.10
N ILE A 98 -0.83 -10.83 -14.59
CA ILE A 98 -1.74 -9.68 -14.70
C ILE A 98 -2.41 -9.42 -13.34
N ASP A 99 -2.26 -8.17 -12.87
CA ASP A 99 -2.65 -7.72 -11.52
C ASP A 99 -4.17 -7.86 -11.26
N VAL A 100 -5.05 -7.30 -12.09
CA VAL A 100 -6.53 -7.45 -12.00
C VAL A 100 -7.11 -7.15 -13.39
N ALA A 101 -7.99 -8.01 -13.90
CA ALA A 101 -8.67 -7.74 -15.16
C ALA A 101 -10.01 -7.06 -14.93
N TYR A 102 -10.22 -5.91 -15.58
CA TYR A 102 -11.49 -5.19 -15.54
C TYR A 102 -12.34 -5.51 -16.77
N ARG A 103 -13.58 -5.94 -16.55
CA ARG A 103 -14.57 -6.18 -17.61
C ARG A 103 -15.73 -5.22 -17.45
N TYR A 104 -16.31 -4.82 -18.58
CA TYR A 104 -17.38 -3.84 -18.65
C TYR A 104 -18.58 -4.47 -19.33
N PHE A 105 -19.75 -4.34 -18.71
CA PHE A 105 -21.01 -4.69 -19.36
C PHE A 105 -22.10 -3.76 -18.84
N ALA A 106 -23.23 -3.73 -19.54
CA ALA A 106 -24.38 -2.93 -19.14
C ALA A 106 -25.66 -3.73 -19.34
N THR A 107 -26.64 -3.47 -18.49
CA THR A 107 -28.02 -3.86 -18.73
C THR A 107 -28.83 -2.63 -19.16
N ARG A 108 -30.13 -2.81 -19.39
CA ARG A 108 -31.03 -1.68 -19.64
C ARG A 108 -31.12 -0.71 -18.45
N GLN A 109 -30.77 -1.16 -17.24
CA GLN A 109 -30.95 -0.40 -16.00
C GLN A 109 -29.65 0.21 -15.46
N ARG A 110 -28.50 -0.44 -15.66
CA ARG A 110 -27.26 -0.07 -14.97
C ARG A 110 -26.00 -0.51 -15.73
N LYS A 111 -24.91 0.24 -15.54
CA LYS A 111 -23.56 -0.12 -16.02
C LYS A 111 -22.79 -0.86 -14.92
N PHE A 112 -21.96 -1.80 -15.34
CA PHE A 112 -21.19 -2.66 -14.44
C PHE A 112 -19.72 -2.67 -14.82
N ILE A 113 -18.88 -2.59 -13.79
CA ILE A 113 -17.44 -2.82 -13.88
C ILE A 113 -17.11 -3.99 -12.96
N VAL A 114 -16.55 -5.06 -13.53
CA VAL A 114 -16.17 -6.27 -12.81
C VAL A 114 -14.67 -6.33 -12.66
N ALA A 115 -14.19 -6.45 -11.43
CA ALA A 115 -12.82 -6.83 -11.15
C ALA A 115 -12.73 -8.37 -11.04
N ASP A 116 -12.08 -9.00 -12.01
CA ASP A 116 -11.72 -10.42 -11.93
C ASP A 116 -10.41 -10.56 -11.18
N THR A 117 -10.49 -11.08 -9.96
CA THR A 117 -9.31 -11.29 -9.10
C THR A 117 -9.02 -12.78 -8.97
N PRO A 118 -7.78 -13.23 -9.26
CA PRO A 118 -7.40 -14.63 -9.11
C PRO A 118 -7.52 -15.08 -7.66
N GLY A 119 -8.08 -16.28 -7.43
CA GLY A 119 -8.49 -16.76 -6.11
C GLY A 119 -7.46 -17.62 -5.35
N HIS A 120 -6.19 -17.62 -5.73
CA HIS A 120 -5.16 -18.41 -5.03
C HIS A 120 -4.55 -17.62 -3.86
N GLU A 121 -4.08 -18.34 -2.83
CA GLU A 121 -3.55 -17.73 -1.60
C GLU A 121 -2.37 -16.78 -1.83
N GLN A 122 -1.61 -16.97 -2.90
CA GLN A 122 -0.50 -16.09 -3.29
C GLN A 122 -0.93 -14.73 -3.87
N TYR A 123 -2.22 -14.51 -4.13
CA TYR A 123 -2.73 -13.32 -4.83
C TYR A 123 -3.59 -12.39 -3.96
N THR A 124 -3.37 -12.37 -2.64
CA THR A 124 -4.01 -11.40 -1.73
C THR A 124 -3.83 -9.97 -2.24
N ARG A 125 -2.67 -9.65 -2.84
CA ARG A 125 -2.40 -8.36 -3.50
C ARG A 125 -3.44 -7.98 -4.55
N ASN A 126 -3.78 -8.91 -5.43
CA ASN A 126 -4.70 -8.67 -6.54
C ASN A 126 -6.12 -8.47 -5.99
N MET A 127 -6.49 -9.26 -4.99
CA MET A 127 -7.75 -9.12 -4.31
C MET A 127 -7.88 -7.76 -3.61
N VAL A 128 -6.87 -7.33 -2.84
CA VAL A 128 -6.86 -6.02 -2.18
C VAL A 128 -6.98 -4.90 -3.20
N THR A 129 -6.25 -5.00 -4.31
CA THR A 129 -6.30 -4.03 -5.41
C THR A 129 -7.71 -3.93 -6.00
N GLY A 130 -8.31 -5.05 -6.41
CA GLY A 130 -9.66 -5.07 -6.97
C GLY A 130 -10.73 -4.62 -5.97
N ALA A 131 -10.63 -5.08 -4.72
CA ALA A 131 -11.60 -4.78 -3.67
C ALA A 131 -11.56 -3.32 -3.23
N SER A 132 -10.41 -2.65 -3.30
CA SER A 132 -10.27 -1.24 -2.91
C SER A 132 -11.17 -0.26 -3.69
N THR A 133 -11.60 -0.67 -4.90
CA THR A 133 -12.45 0.14 -5.78
C THR A 133 -13.87 -0.40 -5.93
N ALA A 134 -14.17 -1.54 -5.31
CA ALA A 134 -15.45 -2.23 -5.44
C ALA A 134 -16.48 -1.72 -4.43
N ASP A 135 -17.74 -1.75 -4.85
CA ASP A 135 -18.89 -1.38 -4.05
C ASP A 135 -19.62 -2.60 -3.48
N VAL A 136 -19.56 -3.71 -4.22
CA VAL A 136 -20.19 -5.00 -3.90
C VAL A 136 -19.17 -6.11 -4.10
N ALA A 137 -19.22 -7.14 -3.26
CA ALA A 137 -18.45 -8.37 -3.46
C ALA A 137 -19.38 -9.57 -3.70
N ILE A 138 -19.07 -10.38 -4.72
CA ILE A 138 -19.72 -11.65 -4.99
C ILE A 138 -18.76 -12.75 -4.52
N LEU A 139 -19.12 -13.41 -3.43
CA LEU A 139 -18.40 -14.56 -2.88
C LEU A 139 -19.00 -15.85 -3.45
N LEU A 140 -18.29 -16.48 -4.38
CA LEU A 140 -18.68 -17.76 -4.94
C LEU A 140 -18.27 -18.89 -4.00
N VAL A 141 -19.15 -19.88 -3.88
CA VAL A 141 -18.95 -21.11 -3.12
C VAL A 141 -19.48 -22.29 -3.90
N ASP A 142 -18.66 -23.29 -4.18
CA ASP A 142 -19.11 -24.57 -4.73
C ASP A 142 -20.04 -25.30 -3.75
N ALA A 143 -21.27 -25.58 -4.15
CA ALA A 143 -22.29 -26.23 -3.33
C ALA A 143 -21.86 -27.61 -2.80
N ARG A 144 -20.94 -28.30 -3.49
CA ARG A 144 -20.42 -29.61 -3.08
C ARG A 144 -19.45 -29.51 -1.90
N GLN A 145 -18.68 -28.41 -1.85
CA GLN A 145 -17.64 -28.21 -0.83
C GLN A 145 -18.13 -27.35 0.34
N GLY A 146 -19.04 -26.41 0.07
CA GLY A 146 -19.49 -25.43 1.04
C GLY A 146 -18.40 -24.43 1.42
N VAL A 147 -18.53 -23.79 2.58
CA VAL A 147 -17.62 -22.71 3.00
C VAL A 147 -16.21 -23.25 3.29
N LEU A 148 -15.22 -22.73 2.58
CA LEU A 148 -13.79 -23.06 2.73
C LEU A 148 -13.04 -21.95 3.48
N THR A 149 -11.79 -22.24 3.86
CA THR A 149 -10.86 -21.25 4.44
C THR A 149 -10.62 -20.06 3.50
N GLN A 150 -10.54 -20.30 2.20
CA GLN A 150 -10.43 -19.22 1.20
C GLN A 150 -11.67 -18.33 1.15
N THR A 151 -12.88 -18.90 1.27
CA THR A 151 -14.12 -18.12 1.39
C THR A 151 -14.08 -17.20 2.61
N GLN A 152 -13.60 -17.70 3.75
CA GLN A 152 -13.46 -16.96 4.99
C GLN A 152 -12.43 -15.82 4.85
N ARG A 153 -11.24 -16.11 4.31
CA ARG A 153 -10.18 -15.13 4.04
C ARG A 153 -10.67 -14.01 3.13
N HIS A 154 -11.32 -14.36 2.01
CA HIS A 154 -11.88 -13.37 1.09
C HIS A 154 -12.94 -12.50 1.77
N SER A 155 -13.83 -13.10 2.56
CA SER A 155 -14.83 -12.33 3.30
C SER A 155 -14.20 -11.34 4.28
N TYR A 156 -13.16 -11.77 5.00
CA TYR A 156 -12.43 -10.88 5.91
C TYR A 156 -11.78 -9.70 5.16
N LEU A 157 -11.13 -9.96 4.02
CA LEU A 157 -10.54 -8.92 3.18
C LEU A 157 -11.57 -7.96 2.59
N VAL A 158 -12.72 -8.48 2.13
CA VAL A 158 -13.85 -7.67 1.64
C VAL A 158 -14.35 -6.72 2.72
N SER A 159 -14.54 -7.21 3.94
CA SER A 159 -14.91 -6.40 5.11
C SER A 159 -13.84 -5.35 5.41
N LEU A 160 -12.56 -5.76 5.42
CA LEU A 160 -11.43 -4.88 5.68
C LEU A 160 -11.35 -3.73 4.66
N MET A 161 -11.59 -4.00 3.37
CA MET A 161 -11.64 -2.99 2.30
C MET A 161 -12.92 -2.12 2.32
N GLY A 162 -13.77 -2.26 3.34
CA GLY A 162 -14.94 -1.43 3.55
C GLY A 162 -16.09 -1.70 2.56
N ILE A 163 -16.11 -2.88 1.93
CA ILE A 163 -17.25 -3.32 1.13
C ILE A 163 -18.33 -3.82 2.09
N ARG A 164 -19.51 -3.19 2.06
CA ARG A 164 -20.60 -3.49 3.01
C ARG A 164 -21.71 -4.38 2.44
N HIS A 165 -21.78 -4.50 1.12
CA HIS A 165 -22.79 -5.29 0.41
C HIS A 165 -22.14 -6.54 -0.19
N VAL A 166 -22.62 -7.71 0.23
CA VAL A 166 -22.06 -9.01 -0.17
C VAL A 166 -23.13 -9.90 -0.76
N VAL A 167 -22.81 -10.56 -1.86
CA VAL A 167 -23.60 -11.65 -2.44
C VAL A 167 -22.88 -12.96 -2.18
N LEU A 168 -23.54 -13.89 -1.50
CA LEU A 168 -23.07 -15.27 -1.38
C LEU A 168 -23.67 -16.08 -2.54
N ALA A 169 -22.88 -16.27 -3.60
CA ALA A 169 -23.27 -17.04 -4.78
C ALA A 169 -22.95 -18.53 -4.56
N VAL A 170 -23.96 -19.31 -4.17
CA VAL A 170 -23.81 -20.76 -3.99
C VAL A 170 -23.94 -21.41 -5.37
N ASN A 171 -22.79 -21.68 -5.98
CA ASN A 171 -22.67 -22.13 -7.37
C ASN A 171 -22.70 -23.67 -7.46
N LYS A 172 -22.92 -24.18 -8.68
CA LYS A 172 -22.97 -25.62 -9.01
C LYS A 172 -24.10 -26.38 -8.30
N MET A 173 -25.24 -25.70 -8.08
CA MET A 173 -26.43 -26.34 -7.53
C MET A 173 -26.93 -27.51 -8.40
N ASP A 174 -26.62 -27.52 -9.69
CA ASP A 174 -26.92 -28.61 -10.62
C ASP A 174 -26.17 -29.91 -10.28
N LEU A 175 -25.03 -29.84 -9.60
CA LEU A 175 -24.25 -31.02 -9.20
C LEU A 175 -24.69 -31.60 -7.85
N VAL A 176 -25.62 -30.94 -7.16
CA VAL A 176 -26.20 -31.38 -5.89
C VAL A 176 -27.73 -31.48 -6.03
N ASP A 177 -28.20 -31.78 -7.24
CA ASP A 177 -29.62 -31.98 -7.60
C ASP A 177 -30.53 -30.84 -7.13
N PHE A 178 -30.00 -29.62 -7.08
CA PHE A 178 -30.71 -28.41 -6.63
C PHE A 178 -31.30 -28.53 -5.20
N ASP A 179 -30.63 -29.29 -4.32
CA ASP A 179 -31.11 -29.60 -2.96
C ASP A 179 -31.17 -28.34 -2.06
N PRO A 180 -32.36 -27.95 -1.54
CA PRO A 180 -32.51 -26.79 -0.65
C PRO A 180 -31.78 -26.95 0.69
N SER A 181 -31.57 -28.17 1.17
CA SER A 181 -30.89 -28.45 2.45
C SER A 181 -29.40 -28.12 2.38
N VAL A 182 -28.75 -28.41 1.24
CA VAL A 182 -27.35 -28.08 0.98
C VAL A 182 -27.16 -26.56 0.96
N PHE A 183 -28.03 -25.85 0.23
CA PHE A 183 -28.01 -24.38 0.20
C PHE A 183 -28.16 -23.78 1.60
N LYS A 184 -29.19 -24.20 2.35
CA LYS A 184 -29.46 -23.68 3.69
C LYS A 184 -28.28 -23.88 4.65
N ARG A 185 -27.66 -25.07 4.65
CA ARG A 185 -26.48 -25.38 5.47
C ARG A 185 -25.30 -24.48 5.16
N ILE A 186 -25.05 -24.18 3.88
CA ILE A 186 -23.96 -23.30 3.46
C ILE A 186 -24.22 -21.86 3.92
N VAL A 187 -25.45 -21.38 3.75
CA VAL A 187 -25.87 -20.04 4.18
C VAL A 187 -25.71 -19.88 5.69
N GLU A 188 -26.23 -20.81 6.50
CA GLU A 188 -26.14 -20.75 7.97
C GLU A 188 -24.69 -20.75 8.47
N ARG A 189 -23.83 -21.57 7.85
CA ARG A 189 -22.40 -21.62 8.17
C ARG A 189 -21.71 -20.30 7.81
N PHE A 190 -22.01 -19.74 6.65
CA PHE A 190 -21.43 -18.48 6.20
C PHE A 190 -21.87 -17.31 7.07
N GLU A 191 -23.16 -17.18 7.34
CA GLU A 191 -23.72 -16.11 8.18
C GLU A 191 -23.11 -16.15 9.59
N THR A 192 -22.92 -17.34 10.17
CA THR A 192 -22.29 -17.49 11.48
C THR A 192 -20.87 -16.91 11.50
N PHE A 193 -20.08 -17.20 10.46
CA PHE A 193 -18.74 -16.66 10.31
C PHE A 193 -18.74 -15.15 10.00
N ALA A 194 -19.71 -14.66 9.24
CA ALA A 194 -19.77 -13.27 8.77
C ALA A 194 -20.32 -12.28 9.82
N LYS A 195 -20.95 -12.75 10.90
CA LYS A 195 -21.44 -11.91 12.03
C LYS A 195 -20.44 -10.84 12.51
N PRO A 196 -19.17 -11.18 12.84
CA PRO A 196 -18.19 -10.19 13.29
C PRO A 196 -17.69 -9.23 12.20
N LEU A 197 -17.98 -9.50 10.92
CA LEU A 197 -17.40 -8.75 9.79
C LEU A 197 -18.16 -7.45 9.45
N GLY A 198 -19.29 -7.17 10.11
CA GLY A 198 -19.98 -5.89 10.00
C GLY A 198 -20.57 -5.57 8.63
N PHE A 199 -20.90 -6.58 7.82
CA PHE A 199 -21.61 -6.37 6.56
C PHE A 199 -23.00 -5.80 6.80
N GLU A 200 -23.39 -4.80 6.00
CA GLU A 200 -24.71 -4.19 6.07
C GLU A 200 -25.76 -5.10 5.44
N GLN A 201 -25.39 -5.82 4.38
CA GLN A 201 -26.27 -6.73 3.68
C GLN A 201 -25.51 -7.93 3.13
N ILE A 202 -26.04 -9.12 3.40
CA ILE A 202 -25.61 -10.38 2.79
C ILE A 202 -26.82 -10.97 2.07
N VAL A 203 -26.71 -11.19 0.76
CA VAL A 203 -27.75 -11.85 -0.04
C VAL A 203 -27.23 -13.17 -0.58
N ALA A 204 -27.84 -14.28 -0.17
CA ALA A 204 -27.50 -15.60 -0.70
C ALA A 204 -28.33 -15.92 -1.95
N VAL A 205 -27.64 -16.34 -3.02
CA VAL A 205 -28.25 -16.71 -4.30
C VAL A 205 -27.78 -18.12 -4.68
N PRO A 206 -28.66 -19.14 -4.69
CA PRO A 206 -28.34 -20.46 -5.24
C PRO A 206 -28.38 -20.37 -6.77
N LEU A 207 -27.29 -20.72 -7.43
CA LEU A 207 -27.17 -20.58 -8.88
C LEU A 207 -26.36 -21.72 -9.52
N SER A 208 -26.47 -21.83 -10.84
CA SER A 208 -25.55 -22.60 -11.67
C SER A 208 -24.98 -21.67 -12.75
N ALA A 209 -23.70 -21.30 -12.63
CA ALA A 209 -23.03 -20.46 -13.59
C ALA A 209 -23.01 -21.08 -15.00
N LEU A 210 -22.89 -22.40 -15.08
CA LEU A 210 -22.84 -23.14 -16.34
C LEU A 210 -24.21 -23.21 -17.02
N LYS A 211 -25.26 -23.59 -16.26
CA LYS A 211 -26.61 -23.76 -16.81
C LYS A 211 -27.38 -22.45 -16.92
N GLY A 212 -27.01 -21.44 -16.13
CA GLY A 212 -27.63 -20.10 -16.09
C GLY A 212 -28.74 -19.96 -15.06
N ASP A 213 -29.02 -21.00 -14.27
CA ASP A 213 -30.04 -20.98 -13.21
C ASP A 213 -29.77 -19.86 -12.20
N ASN A 214 -30.75 -18.97 -12.02
CA ASN A 214 -30.71 -17.80 -11.11
C ASN A 214 -29.59 -16.78 -11.38
N VAL A 215 -28.91 -16.83 -12.54
CA VAL A 215 -27.93 -15.81 -12.96
C VAL A 215 -28.67 -14.58 -13.48
N ALA A 216 -29.17 -14.63 -14.72
CA ALA A 216 -30.02 -13.59 -15.30
C ALA A 216 -31.52 -13.91 -15.11
N GLN A 217 -31.90 -15.17 -15.38
CA GLN A 217 -33.28 -15.64 -15.33
C GLN A 217 -33.53 -16.50 -14.09
N ARG A 218 -34.78 -16.52 -13.60
CA ARG A 218 -35.19 -17.41 -12.49
C ARG A 218 -35.13 -18.86 -12.95
N SER A 219 -34.57 -19.72 -12.10
CA SER A 219 -34.51 -21.16 -12.31
C SER A 219 -35.89 -21.81 -12.16
N THR A 220 -36.24 -22.71 -13.08
CA THR A 220 -37.38 -23.63 -12.93
C THR A 220 -37.05 -24.84 -12.05
N HIS A 221 -35.77 -25.15 -11.84
CA HIS A 221 -35.29 -26.27 -11.03
C HIS A 221 -35.29 -25.96 -9.53
N MET A 222 -35.26 -24.67 -9.16
CA MET A 222 -35.27 -24.21 -7.77
C MET A 222 -36.52 -23.37 -7.44
N PRO A 223 -37.75 -23.92 -7.59
CA PRO A 223 -38.99 -23.17 -7.29
C PRO A 223 -39.10 -22.81 -5.80
N TRP A 224 -38.36 -23.50 -4.94
CA TRP A 224 -38.25 -23.22 -3.50
C TRP A 224 -37.50 -21.92 -3.19
N TYR A 225 -36.73 -21.36 -4.14
CA TYR A 225 -35.98 -20.13 -3.92
C TYR A 225 -36.79 -18.89 -4.30
N GLY A 226 -37.27 -18.15 -3.29
CA GLY A 226 -38.04 -16.92 -3.46
C GLY A 226 -37.20 -15.65 -3.70
N GLY A 227 -35.88 -15.71 -3.48
CA GLY A 227 -34.99 -14.53 -3.56
C GLY A 227 -34.74 -14.01 -4.99
N PRO A 228 -33.95 -12.94 -5.14
CA PRO A 228 -33.66 -12.33 -6.45
C PRO A 228 -32.66 -13.18 -7.27
N THR A 229 -32.66 -13.00 -8.59
CA THR A 229 -31.54 -13.48 -9.42
C THR A 229 -30.30 -12.62 -9.19
N LEU A 230 -29.12 -13.11 -9.55
CA LEU A 230 -27.87 -12.37 -9.38
C LEU A 230 -27.92 -11.01 -10.10
N VAL A 231 -28.32 -11.00 -11.38
CA VAL A 231 -28.41 -9.76 -12.16
C VAL A 231 -29.45 -8.81 -11.56
N SER A 232 -30.62 -9.32 -11.16
CA SER A 232 -31.68 -8.50 -10.54
C SER A 232 -31.20 -7.83 -9.25
N TYR A 233 -30.42 -8.52 -8.42
CA TYR A 233 -29.80 -7.89 -7.25
C TYR A 233 -28.80 -6.80 -7.65
N LEU A 234 -27.90 -7.07 -8.59
CA LEU A 234 -26.89 -6.10 -9.05
C LEU A 234 -27.51 -4.85 -9.67
N GLU A 235 -28.64 -4.98 -10.36
CA GLU A 235 -29.40 -3.85 -10.90
C GLU A 235 -30.05 -2.99 -9.80
N THR A 236 -30.47 -3.61 -8.69
CA THR A 236 -31.32 -2.94 -7.67
C THR A 236 -30.56 -2.51 -6.42
N VAL A 237 -29.38 -3.06 -6.17
CA VAL A 237 -28.57 -2.75 -4.98
C VAL A 237 -28.21 -1.27 -4.94
N LYS A 238 -28.68 -0.57 -3.91
CA LYS A 238 -28.39 0.85 -3.68
C LYS A 238 -27.14 0.99 -2.82
N VAL A 239 -26.02 1.22 -3.48
CA VAL A 239 -24.77 1.55 -2.79
C VAL A 239 -24.79 3.04 -2.48
N ARG A 240 -24.98 3.39 -1.21
CA ARG A 240 -24.87 4.79 -0.78
C ARG A 240 -23.43 5.10 -0.47
N HIS A 241 -22.80 5.93 -1.29
CA HIS A 241 -21.59 6.62 -0.87
C HIS A 241 -22.00 7.70 0.14
N ALA A 242 -21.39 7.70 1.33
CA ALA A 242 -21.59 8.78 2.28
C ALA A 242 -21.16 10.09 1.60
N VAL A 243 -22.10 11.03 1.45
CA VAL A 243 -21.76 12.37 0.96
C VAL A 243 -21.02 13.05 2.09
N SER A 244 -19.70 13.14 1.93
CA SER A 244 -18.84 13.86 2.85
C SER A 244 -19.18 15.36 2.80
N SER A 245 -19.41 15.99 3.95
CA SER A 245 -19.68 17.43 4.03
C SER A 245 -18.42 18.29 3.90
N ARG A 246 -17.25 17.67 4.08
CA ARG A 246 -15.95 18.35 4.00
C ARG A 246 -15.36 18.26 2.60
N LEU A 247 -14.58 19.28 2.24
CA LEU A 247 -13.80 19.28 1.01
C LEU A 247 -12.47 18.56 1.22
N VAL A 248 -12.17 17.58 0.38
CA VAL A 248 -10.82 17.00 0.25
C VAL A 248 -10.38 17.11 -1.21
N PHE A 249 -9.41 17.96 -1.48
CA PHE A 249 -8.83 18.16 -2.81
C PHE A 249 -7.31 17.95 -2.78
N PRO A 250 -6.83 16.73 -3.06
CA PRO A 250 -5.42 16.44 -3.16
C PRO A 250 -4.84 17.08 -4.44
N VAL A 251 -3.86 17.97 -4.28
CA VAL A 251 -3.18 18.62 -5.39
C VAL A 251 -2.31 17.59 -6.11
N GLN A 252 -2.61 17.34 -7.38
CA GLN A 252 -1.87 16.42 -8.25
C GLN A 252 -0.82 17.16 -9.07
N TRP A 253 -1.12 18.39 -9.47
CA TRP A 253 -0.27 19.21 -10.32
C TRP A 253 -0.52 20.70 -10.12
N VAL A 254 0.50 21.53 -10.34
CA VAL A 254 0.37 23.00 -10.35
C VAL A 254 0.59 23.46 -11.78
N ASN A 255 -0.48 23.89 -12.44
CA ASN A 255 -0.44 24.35 -13.81
C ASN A 255 -0.04 25.83 -13.89
N ARG A 256 1.01 26.13 -14.65
CA ARG A 256 1.54 27.48 -14.91
C ARG A 256 1.97 27.60 -16.37
N PRO A 257 1.04 27.75 -17.32
CA PRO A 257 1.36 27.88 -18.73
C PRO A 257 2.00 29.25 -19.06
N ASN A 258 1.77 30.27 -18.23
CA ASN A 258 2.34 31.61 -18.34
C ASN A 258 2.39 32.29 -16.96
N SER A 259 2.98 33.49 -16.88
CA SER A 259 3.13 34.25 -15.63
C SER A 259 1.82 34.73 -15.01
N SER A 260 0.73 34.79 -15.79
CA SER A 260 -0.58 35.28 -15.34
C SER A 260 -1.52 34.16 -14.86
N PHE A 261 -1.18 32.91 -15.12
CA PHE A 261 -2.03 31.77 -14.78
C PHE A 261 -1.32 30.83 -13.81
N ARG A 262 -1.95 30.62 -12.66
CA ARG A 262 -1.60 29.56 -11.72
C ARG A 262 -2.86 28.84 -11.28
N GLY A 263 -2.94 27.55 -11.61
CA GLY A 263 -4.05 26.69 -11.25
C GLY A 263 -3.61 25.42 -10.53
N PHE A 264 -4.37 24.98 -9.55
CA PHE A 264 -4.12 23.72 -8.83
C PHE A 264 -5.00 22.63 -9.40
N CYS A 265 -4.39 21.64 -10.04
CA CYS A 265 -5.10 20.56 -10.71
C CYS A 265 -5.20 19.34 -9.80
N GLY A 266 -6.37 18.70 -9.82
CA GLY A 266 -6.64 17.49 -9.06
C GLY A 266 -8.06 16.98 -9.28
N THR A 267 -8.35 15.83 -8.70
CA THR A 267 -9.71 15.31 -8.61
C THR A 267 -10.28 15.65 -7.24
N VAL A 268 -11.49 16.20 -7.18
CA VAL A 268 -12.21 16.38 -5.91
C VAL A 268 -12.41 14.99 -5.32
N ALA A 269 -11.75 14.68 -4.20
CA ALA A 269 -11.85 13.36 -3.58
C ALA A 269 -13.12 13.25 -2.75
N GLU A 270 -13.46 14.30 -2.01
CA GLU A 270 -14.64 14.37 -1.16
C GLU A 270 -15.30 15.75 -1.19
N GLY A 271 -16.60 15.75 -0.93
CA GLY A 271 -17.41 16.95 -0.81
C GLY A 271 -17.60 17.70 -2.12
N THR A 272 -17.77 19.01 -1.97
CA THR A 272 -18.00 19.93 -3.08
C THR A 272 -17.21 21.21 -2.86
N VAL A 273 -16.83 21.85 -3.96
CA VAL A 273 -16.19 23.18 -3.96
C VAL A 273 -16.93 24.08 -4.94
N LYS A 274 -17.15 25.33 -4.55
CA LYS A 274 -17.83 26.35 -5.35
C LYS A 274 -16.95 27.56 -5.54
N VAL A 275 -17.21 28.32 -6.61
CA VAL A 275 -16.60 29.64 -6.78
C VAL A 275 -17.02 30.54 -5.62
N GLY A 276 -16.05 31.20 -4.98
CA GLY A 276 -16.22 32.03 -3.80
C GLY A 276 -15.94 31.33 -2.48
N ASP A 277 -15.86 29.99 -2.44
CA ASP A 277 -15.55 29.25 -1.21
C ASP A 277 -14.16 29.62 -0.68
N GLU A 278 -14.04 29.71 0.65
CA GLU A 278 -12.76 29.90 1.32
C GLU A 278 -12.12 28.55 1.61
N ILE A 279 -10.92 28.35 1.05
CA ILE A 279 -10.17 27.11 1.13
C ILE A 279 -8.85 27.34 1.88
N ARG A 280 -8.28 26.25 2.38
CA ARG A 280 -7.04 26.22 3.13
C ARG A 280 -6.14 25.11 2.60
N VAL A 281 -4.85 25.41 2.45
CA VAL A 281 -3.82 24.39 2.22
C VAL A 281 -3.42 23.81 3.57
N THR A 282 -3.59 22.50 3.77
CA THR A 282 -3.44 21.89 5.09
C THR A 282 -2.01 21.99 5.64
N SER A 283 -1.00 21.86 4.80
CA SER A 283 0.42 21.87 5.19
C SER A 283 0.91 23.27 5.59
N SER A 284 0.66 24.29 4.77
CA SER A 284 1.10 25.67 5.02
C SER A 284 0.14 26.47 5.90
N GLY A 285 -1.12 26.03 6.00
CA GLY A 285 -2.18 26.73 6.71
C GLY A 285 -2.70 28.00 6.02
N GLN A 286 -2.16 28.35 4.86
CA GLN A 286 -2.57 29.53 4.11
C GLN A 286 -3.99 29.35 3.56
N THR A 287 -4.74 30.45 3.55
CA THR A 287 -6.13 30.49 3.05
C THR A 287 -6.24 31.37 1.81
N ALA A 288 -7.20 31.04 0.96
CA ALA A 288 -7.55 31.78 -0.24
C ALA A 288 -9.01 31.53 -0.61
N LYS A 289 -9.55 32.33 -1.52
CA LYS A 289 -10.88 32.09 -2.10
C LYS A 289 -10.77 31.48 -3.48
N VAL A 290 -11.70 30.58 -3.81
CA VAL A 290 -11.81 30.01 -5.15
C VAL A 290 -12.32 31.09 -6.10
N ALA A 291 -11.47 31.55 -7.01
CA ALA A 291 -11.84 32.55 -8.01
C ALA A 291 -12.51 31.91 -9.23
N GLU A 292 -12.06 30.72 -9.63
CA GLU A 292 -12.58 30.01 -10.80
C GLU A 292 -12.31 28.50 -10.69
N ILE A 293 -13.22 27.69 -11.21
CA ILE A 293 -13.06 26.24 -11.35
C ILE A 293 -13.06 25.94 -12.84
N VAL A 294 -11.91 25.49 -13.38
CA VAL A 294 -11.72 25.26 -14.82
C VAL A 294 -11.72 23.76 -15.12
N THR A 295 -12.43 23.34 -16.16
CA THR A 295 -12.41 21.96 -16.71
C THR A 295 -11.97 21.94 -18.16
N MET A 296 -11.99 20.76 -18.79
CA MET A 296 -11.69 20.63 -20.23
C MET A 296 -12.72 21.36 -21.10
N ASP A 297 -14.00 21.28 -20.71
CA ASP A 297 -15.11 21.73 -21.55
C ASP A 297 -15.50 23.20 -21.29
N ASP A 298 -15.31 23.70 -20.06
CA ASP A 298 -15.40 25.12 -19.69
C ASP A 298 -15.21 25.32 -18.17
N SER A 299 -15.38 26.55 -17.69
CA SER A 299 -15.44 26.86 -16.26
C SER A 299 -16.78 26.46 -15.63
N LEU A 300 -16.73 25.97 -14.38
CA LEU A 300 -17.88 25.50 -13.61
C LEU A 300 -18.16 26.42 -12.40
N PRO A 301 -19.44 26.62 -12.02
CA PRO A 301 -19.77 27.33 -10.78
C PRO A 301 -19.49 26.49 -9.52
N ALA A 302 -19.52 25.16 -9.66
CA ALA A 302 -19.31 24.20 -8.59
C ALA A 302 -18.77 22.88 -9.14
N ALA A 303 -17.98 22.18 -8.33
CA ALA A 303 -17.51 20.83 -8.59
C ALA A 303 -17.77 19.92 -7.39
N ARG A 304 -17.97 18.63 -7.68
CA ARG A 304 -18.25 17.57 -6.70
C ARG A 304 -17.23 16.44 -6.78
N ALA A 305 -17.22 15.60 -5.76
CA ALA A 305 -16.39 14.39 -5.71
C ALA A 305 -16.41 13.59 -7.03
N GLY A 306 -15.22 13.16 -7.47
CA GLY A 306 -14.98 12.43 -8.72
C GLY A 306 -14.66 13.32 -9.93
N GLN A 307 -14.91 14.63 -9.88
CA GLN A 307 -14.59 15.52 -11.00
C GLN A 307 -13.13 15.98 -10.97
N ALA A 308 -12.44 15.85 -12.11
CA ALA A 308 -11.12 16.42 -12.32
C ALA A 308 -11.24 17.90 -12.71
N ILE A 309 -10.61 18.77 -11.95
CA ILE A 309 -10.75 20.23 -12.07
C ILE A 309 -9.40 20.92 -11.89
N THR A 310 -9.34 22.19 -12.32
CA THR A 310 -8.27 23.12 -11.97
C THR A 310 -8.86 24.27 -11.15
N LEU A 311 -8.37 24.46 -9.93
CA LEU A 311 -8.76 25.57 -9.07
C LEU A 311 -7.85 26.78 -9.32
N ARG A 312 -8.43 27.90 -9.73
CA ARG A 312 -7.78 29.22 -9.69
C ARG A 312 -8.22 29.94 -8.42
N LEU A 313 -7.27 30.55 -7.74
CA LEU A 313 -7.51 31.24 -6.47
C LEU A 313 -7.44 32.76 -6.65
N ASP A 314 -8.00 33.49 -5.69
CA ASP A 314 -8.00 34.95 -5.66
C ASP A 314 -6.63 35.57 -5.37
N ARG A 315 -5.70 34.78 -4.81
CA ARG A 315 -4.34 35.17 -4.48
C ARG A 315 -3.38 34.00 -4.62
N GLU A 316 -2.09 34.30 -4.67
CA GLU A 316 -1.06 33.27 -4.62
C GLU A 316 -0.90 32.72 -3.21
N ILE A 317 -0.95 31.40 -3.09
CA ILE A 317 -0.63 30.67 -1.87
C ILE A 317 0.43 29.61 -2.16
N ASP A 318 1.17 29.17 -1.15
CA ASP A 318 2.13 28.10 -1.25
C ASP A 318 1.43 26.74 -1.15
N ALA A 319 1.37 26.07 -2.30
CA ALA A 319 0.81 24.74 -2.46
C ALA A 319 1.50 24.07 -3.66
N SER A 320 1.72 22.77 -3.52
CA SER A 320 2.49 21.92 -4.41
C SER A 320 1.85 20.53 -4.52
N ARG A 321 2.40 19.67 -5.39
CA ARG A 321 1.93 18.28 -5.51
C ARG A 321 2.10 17.55 -4.17
N GLY A 322 1.03 16.89 -3.74
CA GLY A 322 0.99 16.18 -2.46
C GLY A 322 0.44 17.00 -1.31
N ASP A 323 0.20 18.30 -1.51
CA ASP A 323 -0.62 19.07 -0.57
C ASP A 323 -2.10 18.73 -0.73
N VAL A 324 -2.85 18.86 0.35
CA VAL A 324 -4.30 18.68 0.35
C VAL A 324 -4.95 20.02 0.66
N ILE A 325 -5.88 20.43 -0.20
CA ILE A 325 -6.74 21.59 0.01
C ILE A 325 -8.03 21.12 0.69
N ALA A 326 -8.43 21.82 1.74
CA ALA A 326 -9.67 21.61 2.47
C ALA A 326 -10.47 22.91 2.57
N ALA A 327 -11.70 22.82 3.07
CA ALA A 327 -12.47 24.01 3.45
C ALA A 327 -11.81 24.70 4.66
N ALA A 328 -11.76 26.03 4.67
CA ALA A 328 -11.01 26.76 5.70
C ALA A 328 -11.62 26.62 7.11
N ASP A 329 -12.93 26.41 7.21
CA ASP A 329 -13.69 26.21 8.45
C ASP A 329 -13.69 24.76 8.95
N GLN A 330 -13.23 23.81 8.12
CA GLN A 330 -13.13 22.38 8.42
C GLN A 330 -11.72 21.87 8.08
N PRO A 331 -10.68 22.31 8.80
CA PRO A 331 -9.30 21.92 8.52
C PRO A 331 -9.10 20.42 8.78
N LEU A 332 -8.25 19.81 7.95
CA LEU A 332 -7.83 18.41 8.11
C LEU A 332 -6.64 18.32 9.07
N GLU A 333 -6.57 17.24 9.83
CA GLU A 333 -5.45 16.98 10.74
C GLU A 333 -4.23 16.43 9.98
N MET A 334 -3.04 16.69 10.53
CA MET A 334 -1.80 16.05 10.10
C MET A 334 -1.18 15.28 11.26
N THR A 335 -0.64 14.10 10.98
CA THR A 335 0.17 13.34 11.92
C THR A 335 1.38 12.77 11.22
N ASP A 336 2.45 12.55 11.96
CA ASP A 336 3.57 11.74 11.54
C ASP A 336 3.46 10.29 12.05
N GLN A 337 2.51 9.99 12.94
CA GLN A 337 2.29 8.65 13.51
C GLN A 337 0.81 8.25 13.56
N PHE A 338 0.52 7.03 13.10
CA PHE A 338 -0.82 6.47 13.10
C PHE A 338 -0.80 4.94 13.22
N GLU A 339 -1.94 4.40 13.61
CA GLU A 339 -2.20 2.96 13.64
C GLU A 339 -2.97 2.53 12.40
N ALA A 340 -2.54 1.44 11.81
CA ALA A 340 -3.12 0.91 10.58
C ALA A 340 -3.23 -0.60 10.62
N THR A 341 -4.24 -1.13 9.93
CA THR A 341 -4.23 -2.53 9.49
C THR A 341 -3.46 -2.59 8.17
N LEU A 342 -2.39 -3.38 8.14
CA LEU A 342 -1.49 -3.53 7.01
C LEU A 342 -1.59 -4.96 6.47
N VAL A 343 -1.89 -5.08 5.18
CA VAL A 343 -1.79 -6.34 4.43
C VAL A 343 -0.40 -6.37 3.78
N TRP A 344 0.42 -7.35 4.17
CA TRP A 344 1.76 -7.51 3.63
C TRP A 344 1.73 -8.33 2.34
N MET A 345 2.38 -7.80 1.30
CA MET A 345 2.36 -8.33 -0.06
C MET A 345 3.78 -8.62 -0.59
N GLY A 346 4.82 -8.24 0.16
CA GLY A 346 6.20 -8.55 -0.18
C GLY A 346 6.56 -10.00 0.12
N ASN A 347 7.38 -10.60 -0.75
CA ASN A 347 7.99 -11.91 -0.46
C ASN A 347 9.01 -11.82 0.68
N ASP A 348 9.78 -10.74 0.71
CA ASP A 348 10.68 -10.43 1.82
C ASP A 348 9.87 -10.02 3.06
N ALA A 349 10.37 -10.40 4.23
CA ALA A 349 9.68 -10.11 5.48
C ALA A 349 9.62 -8.60 5.77
N GLY A 350 8.44 -8.12 6.19
CA GLY A 350 8.25 -6.77 6.71
C GLY A 350 8.80 -6.67 8.13
N LEU A 351 9.75 -5.76 8.37
CA LEU A 351 10.47 -5.66 9.65
C LEU A 351 10.24 -4.31 10.34
N VAL A 352 10.18 -4.32 11.66
CA VAL A 352 10.15 -3.10 12.49
C VAL A 352 11.43 -2.29 12.26
N GLY A 353 11.30 -0.98 12.11
CA GLY A 353 12.40 -0.05 11.89
C GLY A 353 12.93 0.01 10.45
N ARG A 354 12.51 -0.92 9.56
CA ARG A 354 12.88 -0.87 8.14
C ARG A 354 12.15 0.30 7.47
N SER A 355 12.86 1.04 6.62
CA SER A 355 12.37 2.28 5.99
C SER A 355 11.80 2.02 4.61
N TYR A 356 10.53 2.33 4.41
CA TYR A 356 9.79 2.18 3.15
C TYR A 356 9.37 3.56 2.62
N ASP A 357 9.07 3.67 1.33
CA ASP A 357 8.31 4.81 0.83
C ASP A 357 6.81 4.56 1.10
N ILE A 358 6.13 5.53 1.68
CA ILE A 358 4.68 5.53 1.82
C ILE A 358 4.06 6.47 0.79
N LYS A 359 3.00 6.00 0.14
CA LYS A 359 2.13 6.82 -0.69
C LYS A 359 0.73 6.86 -0.08
N LEU A 360 0.32 8.04 0.35
CA LEU A 360 -1.04 8.33 0.85
C LEU A 360 -1.65 9.40 -0.05
N ALA A 361 -2.77 9.09 -0.70
CA ALA A 361 -3.36 9.91 -1.75
C ALA A 361 -2.31 10.34 -2.82
N THR A 362 -1.96 11.63 -2.86
CA THR A 362 -0.98 12.22 -3.79
C THR A 362 0.38 12.46 -3.14
N THR A 363 0.51 12.25 -1.83
CA THR A 363 1.68 12.56 -1.02
C THR A 363 2.60 11.35 -0.90
N TRP A 364 3.90 11.58 -1.10
CA TRP A 364 4.96 10.62 -0.80
C TRP A 364 5.76 11.08 0.41
N SER A 365 6.16 10.11 1.23
CA SER A 365 7.06 10.29 2.37
C SER A 365 7.83 9.00 2.64
N THR A 366 8.86 9.07 3.47
CA THR A 366 9.45 7.86 4.07
C THR A 366 8.61 7.45 5.28
N ALA A 367 8.47 6.15 5.49
CA ALA A 367 7.79 5.56 6.64
C ALA A 367 8.56 4.36 7.18
N SER A 368 8.34 4.04 8.46
CA SER A 368 8.77 2.79 9.06
C SER A 368 7.67 2.21 9.94
N ILE A 369 7.62 0.87 9.99
CA ILE A 369 6.79 0.17 10.96
C ILE A 369 7.50 0.29 12.31
N THR A 370 6.86 0.92 13.30
CA THR A 370 7.45 1.13 14.64
C THR A 370 7.08 0.03 15.62
N ALA A 371 5.94 -0.63 15.41
CA ALA A 371 5.51 -1.77 16.19
C ALA A 371 4.54 -2.63 15.39
N ILE A 372 4.63 -3.95 15.56
CA ILE A 372 3.60 -4.90 15.15
C ILE A 372 2.84 -5.28 16.41
N LYS A 373 1.56 -4.94 16.49
CA LYS A 373 0.73 -5.26 17.66
C LYS A 373 0.34 -6.72 17.68
N TYR A 374 -0.20 -7.20 16.56
CA TYR A 374 -0.55 -8.59 16.33
C TYR A 374 -0.80 -8.85 14.86
N ARG A 375 -0.69 -10.12 14.47
CA ARG A 375 -1.22 -10.69 13.23
C ARG A 375 -2.64 -11.19 13.48
N VAL A 376 -3.52 -11.05 12.49
CA VAL A 376 -4.84 -11.66 12.51
C VAL A 376 -4.78 -12.98 11.76
N ASP A 377 -5.14 -14.08 12.41
CA ASP A 377 -5.43 -15.34 11.71
C ASP A 377 -6.77 -15.19 10.99
N VAL A 378 -6.73 -15.16 9.67
CA VAL A 378 -7.90 -14.97 8.79
C VAL A 378 -8.94 -16.09 8.88
N ASN A 379 -8.56 -17.28 9.39
CA ASN A 379 -9.48 -18.42 9.51
C ASN A 379 -10.28 -18.35 10.81
N THR A 380 -9.64 -17.92 11.89
CA THR A 380 -10.21 -17.92 13.25
C THR A 380 -10.56 -16.53 13.76
N LEU A 381 -10.06 -15.48 13.10
CA LEU A 381 -10.09 -14.08 13.50
C LEU A 381 -9.38 -13.80 14.83
N THR A 382 -8.52 -14.72 15.29
CA THR A 382 -7.75 -14.53 16.53
C THR A 382 -6.49 -13.69 16.31
N HIS A 383 -6.03 -13.03 17.37
CA HIS A 383 -4.84 -12.20 17.35
C HIS A 383 -3.62 -13.01 17.80
N GLU A 384 -2.55 -12.98 17.01
CA GLU A 384 -1.31 -13.71 17.25
C GLU A 384 -0.12 -12.74 17.37
N ALA A 385 0.80 -13.01 18.29
CA ALA A 385 2.03 -12.22 18.38
C ALA A 385 3.01 -12.59 17.25
N THR A 386 3.58 -11.59 16.59
CA THR A 386 4.64 -11.79 15.60
C THR A 386 5.68 -10.67 15.67
N LYS A 387 6.90 -10.96 15.21
CA LYS A 387 8.03 -10.01 15.13
C LYS A 387 8.30 -9.52 13.70
N ALA A 388 7.67 -10.12 12.71
CA ALA A 388 7.83 -9.80 11.29
C ALA A 388 6.50 -10.05 10.56
N LEU A 389 6.34 -9.42 9.40
CA LEU A 389 5.22 -9.66 8.49
C LEU A 389 5.69 -10.58 7.37
N ALA A 390 5.05 -11.74 7.23
CA ALA A 390 5.24 -12.65 6.10
C ALA A 390 4.27 -12.33 4.96
N LEU A 391 4.52 -12.89 3.77
CA LEU A 391 3.62 -12.75 2.62
C LEU A 391 2.18 -13.13 3.00
N ASN A 392 1.23 -12.24 2.68
CA ASN A 392 -0.19 -12.33 2.99
C ASN A 392 -0.58 -12.15 4.47
N ASP A 393 0.36 -11.84 5.36
CA ASP A 393 0.00 -11.51 6.73
C ASP A 393 -0.85 -10.23 6.76
N ILE A 394 -1.88 -10.25 7.60
CA ILE A 394 -2.67 -9.06 7.93
C ILE A 394 -2.36 -8.71 9.37
N CYS A 395 -1.73 -7.57 9.58
CA CYS A 395 -1.22 -7.15 10.88
C CYS A 395 -1.76 -5.79 11.28
N GLU A 396 -2.03 -5.61 12.57
CA GLU A 396 -2.24 -4.29 13.15
C GLU A 396 -0.88 -3.72 13.54
N VAL A 397 -0.54 -2.56 12.96
CA VAL A 397 0.80 -1.97 13.05
C VAL A 397 0.73 -0.50 13.40
N ASN A 398 1.78 0.00 14.05
CA ASN A 398 2.03 1.42 14.20
C ASN A 398 3.02 1.86 13.11
N ILE A 399 2.72 2.95 12.43
CA ILE A 399 3.56 3.51 11.39
C ILE A 399 3.98 4.92 11.81
N ALA A 400 5.27 5.21 11.62
CA ALA A 400 5.83 6.55 11.71
C ALA A 400 6.33 6.99 10.35
N THR A 401 6.16 8.27 10.04
CA THR A 401 6.54 8.90 8.78
C THR A 401 7.55 10.01 9.03
N SER A 402 8.41 10.30 8.07
CA SER A 402 9.48 11.30 8.22
C SER A 402 8.99 12.74 8.22
N LYS A 403 7.79 13.00 7.67
CA LYS A 403 7.08 14.28 7.73
C LYS A 403 5.60 14.04 8.03
N PRO A 404 4.91 14.99 8.69
CA PRO A 404 3.47 14.89 8.90
C PRO A 404 2.70 14.74 7.58
N LEU A 405 1.76 13.80 7.54
CA LEU A 405 0.87 13.55 6.42
C LEU A 405 -0.55 13.97 6.77
N VAL A 406 -1.27 14.51 5.79
CA VAL A 406 -2.73 14.69 5.88
C VAL A 406 -3.36 13.32 5.72
N PHE A 407 -4.11 12.90 6.73
CA PHE A 407 -4.73 11.58 6.74
C PHE A 407 -6.08 11.65 7.43
N ASP A 408 -6.82 10.56 7.34
CA ASP A 408 -8.00 10.35 8.17
C ASP A 408 -8.22 8.84 8.40
N ARG A 409 -9.21 8.47 9.22
CA ARG A 409 -9.62 7.08 9.35
C ARG A 409 -10.25 6.60 8.05
N TYR A 410 -9.99 5.36 7.67
CA TYR A 410 -10.56 4.79 6.44
C TYR A 410 -12.10 4.74 6.44
N SER A 411 -12.72 4.62 7.61
CA SER A 411 -14.17 4.71 7.77
C SER A 411 -14.75 6.06 7.36
N ASP A 412 -13.94 7.11 7.47
CA ASP A 412 -14.34 8.50 7.31
C ASP A 412 -13.88 9.03 5.93
N SER A 413 -12.65 8.67 5.52
CA SER A 413 -12.09 8.93 4.19
C SER A 413 -11.44 7.69 3.60
N LYS A 414 -11.96 7.16 2.48
CA LYS A 414 -11.24 6.13 1.73
C LYS A 414 -9.94 6.68 1.11
N THR A 415 -9.92 7.93 0.68
CA THR A 415 -8.77 8.55 0.00
C THR A 415 -7.63 8.90 0.95
N LEU A 416 -7.94 9.44 2.13
CA LEU A 416 -6.95 9.84 3.13
C LEU A 416 -6.66 8.75 4.16
N GLY A 417 -7.51 7.72 4.24
CA GLY A 417 -7.35 6.59 5.15
C GLY A 417 -6.76 5.34 4.53
N SER A 418 -6.34 5.37 3.27
CA SER A 418 -5.62 4.27 2.63
C SER A 418 -4.25 4.70 2.12
N PHE A 419 -3.29 3.79 2.17
CA PHE A 419 -1.93 4.02 1.70
C PHE A 419 -1.30 2.73 1.20
N ILE A 420 -0.21 2.86 0.46
CA ILE A 420 0.67 1.74 0.12
C ILE A 420 2.08 1.98 0.68
N LEU A 421 2.76 0.89 1.00
CA LEU A 421 4.19 0.85 1.27
C LEU A 421 4.92 0.30 0.05
N VAL A 422 5.99 0.97 -0.34
CA VAL A 422 6.82 0.66 -1.50
C VAL A 422 8.24 0.46 -1.01
N ASP A 423 8.88 -0.62 -1.43
CA ASP A 423 10.29 -0.85 -1.13
C ASP A 423 11.16 0.10 -1.96
N ARG A 424 12.14 0.73 -1.30
CA ARG A 424 12.90 1.85 -1.86
C ARG A 424 13.91 1.44 -2.93
N TYR A 425 14.28 0.15 -2.98
CA TYR A 425 15.29 -0.36 -3.94
C TYR A 425 14.64 -1.11 -5.09
N THR A 426 13.68 -1.97 -4.77
CA THR A 426 12.98 -2.77 -5.78
C THR A 426 11.84 -2.01 -6.43
N HIS A 427 11.39 -0.90 -5.82
CA HIS A 427 10.19 -0.15 -6.21
C HIS A 427 8.91 -1.01 -6.23
N ALA A 428 8.95 -2.19 -5.61
CA ALA A 428 7.81 -3.07 -5.49
C ALA A 428 6.86 -2.54 -4.41
N THR A 429 5.55 -2.65 -4.66
CA THR A 429 4.56 -2.42 -3.60
C THR A 429 4.55 -3.61 -2.66
N VAL A 430 4.99 -3.39 -1.42
CA VAL A 430 5.20 -4.45 -0.41
C VAL A 430 4.09 -4.50 0.63
N GLY A 431 3.25 -3.45 0.74
CA GLY A 431 2.13 -3.44 1.67
C GLY A 431 1.02 -2.49 1.25
N ALA A 432 -0.21 -2.84 1.61
CA ALA A 432 -1.38 -1.99 1.45
C ALA A 432 -2.05 -1.82 2.83
N GLY A 433 -2.28 -0.58 3.22
CA GLY A 433 -2.66 -0.24 4.58
C GLY A 433 -3.90 0.63 4.68
N ILE A 434 -4.60 0.44 5.79
CA ILE A 434 -5.86 1.10 6.13
C ILE A 434 -5.70 1.72 7.50
N ILE A 435 -5.85 3.05 7.57
CA ILE A 435 -5.65 3.81 8.79
C ILE A 435 -6.87 3.67 9.70
N ARG A 436 -6.62 3.30 10.95
CA ARG A 436 -7.65 3.04 11.97
C ARG A 436 -7.83 4.22 12.90
N HIS A 437 -6.73 4.72 13.48
CA HIS A 437 -6.76 5.82 14.44
C HIS A 437 -5.41 6.54 14.54
N THR A 438 -5.50 7.78 15.02
CA THR A 438 -4.36 8.66 15.28
C THR A 438 -3.60 8.19 16.53
N LEU A 439 -2.27 8.09 16.48
CA LEU A 439 -1.47 7.85 17.69
C LEU A 439 -1.18 9.19 18.38
N ARG A 440 -2.15 9.71 19.15
CA ARG A 440 -2.07 11.03 19.82
C ARG A 440 -0.91 11.18 20.82
N ARG A 441 -0.22 10.10 21.19
CA ARG A 441 0.92 10.18 22.13
C ARG A 441 2.05 11.10 21.62
N ALA A 442 2.17 11.31 20.30
CA ALA A 442 3.13 12.25 19.73
C ALA A 442 2.75 13.74 19.92
N GLN A 443 1.48 14.08 20.15
CA GLN A 443 1.08 15.49 20.37
C GLN A 443 1.61 16.05 21.70
N ASN A 444 1.95 15.20 22.67
CA ASN A 444 2.48 15.62 23.98
C ASN A 444 4.02 15.73 24.01
N VAL A 445 4.71 15.31 22.94
CA VAL A 445 6.17 15.38 22.84
C VAL A 445 6.53 16.51 21.89
N HIS A 446 6.54 17.73 22.42
CA HIS A 446 7.07 18.87 21.68
C HIS A 446 8.59 18.85 21.75
N ARG A 447 9.24 19.13 20.62
CA ARG A 447 10.68 19.42 20.63
C ARG A 447 10.89 20.67 21.48
N GLN A 448 11.43 20.49 22.67
CA GLN A 448 11.74 21.62 23.55
C GLN A 448 12.88 22.41 22.92
N ALA A 449 12.61 23.68 22.56
CA ALA A 449 13.66 24.60 22.17
C ALA A 449 14.51 24.91 23.42
N LEU A 450 15.69 24.29 23.49
CA LEU A 450 16.65 24.55 24.56
C LEU A 450 17.46 25.81 24.23
N SER A 451 17.79 26.61 25.25
CA SER A 451 18.55 27.85 25.08
C SER A 451 20.00 27.62 24.60
N ILE A 452 20.53 26.42 24.83
CA ILE A 452 21.85 26.02 24.32
C ILE A 452 21.61 25.12 23.10
N THR A 453 21.99 25.63 21.94
CA THR A 453 21.84 24.94 20.66
C THR A 453 23.05 24.08 20.34
N ARG A 454 22.92 23.21 19.32
CA ARG A 454 24.06 22.51 18.72
C ARG A 454 25.17 23.49 18.30
N GLN A 455 24.82 24.62 17.69
CA GLN A 455 25.78 25.62 17.23
C GLN A 455 26.59 26.23 18.39
N ASP A 456 25.96 26.44 19.56
CA ASP A 456 26.66 26.93 20.75
C ASP A 456 27.69 25.92 21.26
N ARG A 457 27.32 24.63 21.27
CA ARG A 457 28.23 23.53 21.67
C ARG A 457 29.38 23.38 20.68
N GLU A 458 29.10 23.47 19.39
CA GLU A 458 30.12 23.42 18.33
C GLU A 458 31.09 24.60 18.42
N ARG A 459 30.60 25.82 18.70
CA ARG A 459 31.44 26.99 18.96
C ARG A 459 32.36 26.78 20.16
N LEU A 460 31.85 26.22 21.26
CA LEU A 460 32.64 25.90 22.45
C LEU A 460 33.70 24.82 22.15
N ASN A 461 33.37 23.85 21.31
CA ASN A 461 34.28 22.75 20.96
C ASN A 461 35.33 23.16 19.91
N GLY A 462 35.13 24.27 19.20
CA GLY A 462 36.00 24.69 18.10
C GLY A 462 35.91 23.79 16.86
N HIS A 463 34.86 22.97 16.76
CA HIS A 463 34.57 22.11 15.63
C HIS A 463 33.08 21.79 15.53
N ARG A 464 32.62 21.40 14.34
CA ARG A 464 31.26 20.89 14.15
C ARG A 464 31.13 19.46 14.66
N GLY A 465 29.94 19.11 15.15
CA GLY A 465 29.55 17.73 15.38
C GLY A 465 29.30 17.05 14.05
N LYS A 466 29.82 15.84 13.86
CA LYS A 466 29.67 15.04 12.64
C LYS A 466 29.64 13.56 13.00
N VAL A 467 29.13 12.71 12.12
CA VAL A 467 29.13 11.26 12.30
C VAL A 467 29.97 10.59 11.21
N VAL A 468 30.98 9.84 11.63
CA VAL A 468 31.85 9.03 10.79
C VAL A 468 31.41 7.57 10.88
N TRP A 469 30.83 7.06 9.80
CA TRP A 469 30.19 5.75 9.77
C TRP A 469 31.03 4.69 9.06
N PHE A 470 31.74 3.85 9.81
CA PHE A 470 32.49 2.74 9.25
C PHE A 470 31.57 1.52 9.00
N THR A 471 31.60 0.99 7.78
CA THR A 471 30.88 -0.22 7.37
C THR A 471 31.80 -1.26 6.73
N GLY A 472 31.46 -2.54 6.84
CA GLY A 472 32.29 -3.66 6.36
C GLY A 472 32.12 -4.95 7.16
N LEU A 473 32.65 -6.07 6.65
CA LEU A 473 32.59 -7.38 7.28
C LEU A 473 33.27 -7.45 8.65
N SER A 474 32.89 -8.40 9.51
CA SER A 474 33.63 -8.65 10.76
C SER A 474 35.10 -8.95 10.45
N GLY A 475 36.07 -8.47 11.24
CA GLY A 475 37.49 -8.67 10.92
C GLY A 475 38.05 -7.82 9.77
N SER A 476 37.23 -6.99 9.09
CA SER A 476 37.73 -6.02 8.10
C SER A 476 38.62 -4.94 8.73
N GLY A 477 38.45 -4.71 10.04
CA GLY A 477 39.25 -3.81 10.89
C GLY A 477 38.70 -2.39 11.04
N LYS A 478 37.38 -2.23 10.91
CA LYS A 478 36.63 -1.01 11.27
C LYS A 478 37.00 -0.45 12.64
N SER A 479 36.96 -1.27 13.70
CA SER A 479 37.27 -0.79 15.07
C SER A 479 38.72 -0.34 15.19
N THR A 480 39.65 -0.96 14.45
CA THR A 480 41.06 -0.52 14.38
C THR A 480 41.18 0.86 13.74
N LEU A 481 40.49 1.09 12.62
CA LEU A 481 40.46 2.39 11.94
C LEU A 481 39.77 3.47 12.78
N ALA A 482 38.62 3.15 13.37
CA ALA A 482 37.88 4.08 14.22
C ALA A 482 38.73 4.52 15.43
N ASN A 483 39.44 3.59 16.07
CA ASN A 483 40.34 3.89 17.19
C ASN A 483 41.56 4.73 16.76
N ALA A 484 42.18 4.40 15.62
CA ALA A 484 43.31 5.18 15.11
C ALA A 484 42.90 6.62 14.76
N LEU A 485 41.72 6.79 14.12
CA LEU A 485 41.16 8.10 13.83
C LEU A 485 40.78 8.86 15.10
N GLU A 486 40.22 8.18 16.11
CA GLU A 486 39.91 8.79 17.41
C GLU A 486 41.17 9.38 18.07
N ILE A 487 42.28 8.62 18.10
CA ILE A 487 43.56 9.10 18.62
C ILE A 487 44.02 10.35 17.87
N ALA A 488 43.99 10.33 16.54
CA ALA A 488 44.43 11.45 15.72
C ALA A 488 43.56 12.71 15.88
N LEU A 489 42.25 12.54 16.12
CA LEU A 489 41.32 13.64 16.41
C LEU A 489 41.54 14.19 17.83
N PHE A 490 41.76 13.31 18.80
CA PHE A 490 42.03 13.66 20.19
C PHE A 490 43.32 14.48 20.33
N GLU A 491 44.38 14.08 19.63
CA GLU A 491 45.65 14.83 19.57
C GLU A 491 45.49 16.25 18.99
N ARG A 492 44.44 16.48 18.19
CA ARG A 492 44.07 17.80 17.64
C ARG A 492 43.07 18.56 18.51
N GLY A 493 42.78 18.08 19.72
CA GLY A 493 41.85 18.70 20.66
C GLY A 493 40.37 18.61 20.24
N ARG A 494 40.02 17.73 19.29
CA ARG A 494 38.63 17.49 18.89
C ARG A 494 37.93 16.59 19.91
N ARG A 495 36.67 16.89 20.22
CA ARG A 495 35.85 16.07 21.14
C ARG A 495 35.18 14.94 20.37
N THR A 496 35.55 13.71 20.70
CA THR A 496 35.13 12.50 20.00
C THR A 496 34.47 11.48 20.92
N TYR A 497 33.74 10.54 20.32
CA TYR A 497 33.35 9.30 20.98
C TYR A 497 33.18 8.16 19.98
N VAL A 498 33.73 6.98 20.27
CA VAL A 498 33.53 5.77 19.47
C VAL A 498 32.35 4.94 19.98
N LEU A 499 31.35 4.74 19.12
CA LEU A 499 30.28 3.76 19.27
C LEU A 499 30.73 2.42 18.65
N ASP A 500 31.12 1.47 19.51
CA ASP A 500 31.51 0.12 19.12
C ASP A 500 30.36 -0.89 19.20
N GLY A 501 30.34 -1.82 18.24
CA GLY A 501 29.37 -2.90 18.11
C GLY A 501 29.16 -3.76 19.35
N ASP A 502 30.24 -4.14 20.02
CA ASP A 502 30.18 -5.04 21.17
C ASP A 502 29.77 -4.27 22.42
N ASN A 503 30.28 -3.04 22.61
CA ASN A 503 29.99 -2.21 23.77
C ASN A 503 28.50 -1.82 23.84
N VAL A 504 27.92 -1.40 22.71
CA VAL A 504 26.50 -1.02 22.66
C VAL A 504 25.58 -2.23 22.96
N ARG A 505 26.01 -3.44 22.59
CA ARG A 505 25.28 -4.69 22.88
C ARG A 505 25.34 -5.15 24.32
N GLN A 506 26.22 -4.60 25.16
CA GLN A 506 26.22 -4.87 26.60
C GLN A 506 25.14 -4.06 27.34
N GLY A 507 24.71 -2.94 26.77
CA GLY A 507 23.73 -2.02 27.36
C GLY A 507 22.52 -1.80 26.47
N LEU A 508 22.56 -0.74 25.66
CA LEU A 508 21.44 -0.24 24.85
C LEU A 508 20.81 -1.31 23.94
N ASN A 509 21.61 -2.25 23.43
CA ASN A 509 21.18 -3.28 22.48
C ASN A 509 21.29 -4.70 23.06
N ARG A 510 21.24 -4.87 24.39
CA ARG A 510 21.36 -6.19 25.06
C ARG A 510 20.22 -7.15 24.77
N ASP A 511 19.06 -6.63 24.39
CA ASP A 511 17.85 -7.36 24.03
C ASP A 511 17.85 -7.87 22.57
N LEU A 512 18.81 -7.42 21.75
CA LEU A 512 18.85 -7.71 20.32
C LEU A 512 19.78 -8.88 20.01
N GLY A 513 19.27 -9.86 19.26
CA GLY A 513 20.04 -10.95 18.69
C GLY A 513 20.79 -10.55 17.40
N PHE A 514 20.93 -11.53 16.50
CA PHE A 514 21.61 -11.39 15.21
C PHE A 514 20.73 -11.73 14.01
N THR A 515 19.41 -11.83 14.23
CA THR A 515 18.44 -11.96 13.14
C THR A 515 18.41 -10.68 12.29
N GLU A 516 17.80 -10.74 11.10
CA GLU A 516 17.65 -9.55 10.24
C GLU A 516 16.88 -8.43 10.97
N ALA A 517 15.76 -8.76 11.62
CA ALA A 517 14.96 -7.84 12.43
C ALA A 517 15.80 -7.15 13.52
N ASP A 518 16.58 -7.93 14.27
CA ASP A 518 17.46 -7.39 15.32
C ASP A 518 18.54 -6.47 14.75
N ARG A 519 19.04 -6.75 13.53
CA ARG A 519 20.05 -5.93 12.87
C ARG A 519 19.48 -4.60 12.40
N VAL A 520 18.28 -4.59 11.84
CA VAL A 520 17.57 -3.37 11.46
C VAL A 520 17.38 -2.48 12.69
N GLU A 521 16.83 -3.03 13.78
CA GLU A 521 16.62 -2.28 15.02
C GLU A 521 17.94 -1.82 15.66
N ASN A 522 18.98 -2.66 15.63
CA ASN A 522 20.31 -2.29 16.12
C ASN A 522 20.82 -1.03 15.42
N ILE A 523 20.78 -0.99 14.08
CA ILE A 523 21.25 0.17 13.31
C ILE A 523 20.39 1.40 13.57
N ARG A 524 19.07 1.25 13.68
CA ARG A 524 18.16 2.36 14.03
C ARG A 524 18.50 2.99 15.38
N ARG A 525 18.71 2.18 16.43
CA ARG A 525 19.11 2.68 17.76
C ARG A 525 20.47 3.38 17.75
N ILE A 526 21.43 2.85 17.00
CA ILE A 526 22.76 3.44 16.88
C ILE A 526 22.70 4.79 16.14
N ALA A 527 21.91 4.88 15.06
CA ALA A 527 21.76 6.12 14.32
C ALA A 527 21.16 7.24 15.19
N GLU A 528 20.13 6.92 15.99
CA GLU A 528 19.54 7.89 16.94
C GLU A 528 20.54 8.31 18.02
N LEU A 529 21.29 7.37 18.60
CA LEU A 529 22.32 7.68 19.58
C LEU A 529 23.41 8.57 18.98
N ALA A 530 23.90 8.23 17.78
CA ALA A 530 24.91 9.01 17.08
C ALA A 530 24.41 10.42 16.77
N ARG A 531 23.15 10.57 16.36
CA ARG A 531 22.51 11.88 16.15
C ARG A 531 22.45 12.71 17.42
N LEU A 532 22.07 12.13 18.57
CA LEU A 532 22.01 12.86 19.84
C LEU A 532 23.40 13.28 20.33
N MET A 533 24.40 12.43 20.18
CA MET A 533 25.80 12.75 20.53
C MET A 533 26.38 13.82 19.60
N MET A 534 26.04 13.77 18.31
CA MET A 534 26.38 14.82 17.35
C MET A 534 25.68 16.15 17.70
N ASP A 535 24.41 16.13 18.13
CA ASP A 535 23.71 17.33 18.62
C ASP A 535 24.38 17.92 19.87
N ALA A 536 25.03 17.07 20.69
CA ALA A 536 25.89 17.52 21.78
C ALA A 536 27.24 18.14 21.32
N GLY A 537 27.47 18.25 20.00
CA GLY A 537 28.65 18.86 19.39
C GLY A 537 29.84 17.91 19.23
N LEU A 538 29.67 16.60 19.40
CA LEU A 538 30.74 15.60 19.30
C LEU A 538 30.95 15.13 17.86
N ILE A 539 32.18 14.72 17.54
CA ILE A 539 32.47 13.89 16.37
C ILE A 539 32.29 12.43 16.78
N VAL A 540 31.26 11.79 16.27
CA VAL A 540 30.90 10.42 16.63
C VAL A 540 31.46 9.46 15.60
N LEU A 541 32.20 8.46 16.05
CA LEU A 541 32.78 7.41 15.20
C LEU A 541 32.01 6.12 15.43
N THR A 542 31.46 5.49 14.39
CA THR A 542 30.66 4.27 14.54
C THR A 542 31.32 3.10 13.83
N ALA A 543 31.59 1.99 14.53
CA ALA A 543 32.25 0.82 13.98
C ALA A 543 31.33 -0.41 13.94
N PHE A 544 30.36 -0.42 13.03
CA PHE A 544 29.34 -1.48 12.94
C PHE A 544 29.42 -2.23 11.61
N ILE A 545 28.95 -3.48 11.58
CA ILE A 545 28.88 -4.25 10.32
C ILE A 545 27.93 -3.56 9.34
N SER A 546 26.79 -3.06 9.81
CA SER A 546 25.79 -2.33 9.01
C SER A 546 25.49 -3.04 7.67
N PRO A 547 25.07 -4.31 7.68
CA PRO A 547 25.14 -5.17 6.51
C PRO A 547 24.21 -4.78 5.36
N PHE A 548 23.11 -4.07 5.63
CA PHE A 548 22.10 -3.71 4.64
C PHE A 548 22.23 -2.24 4.24
N ARG A 549 22.16 -1.95 2.95
CA ARG A 549 22.20 -0.58 2.40
C ARG A 549 21.12 0.29 3.03
N GLN A 550 19.91 -0.26 3.17
CA GLN A 550 18.75 0.43 3.73
C GLN A 550 18.98 0.96 5.15
N GLY A 551 19.72 0.22 5.97
CA GLY A 551 20.05 0.66 7.32
C GLY A 551 21.00 1.86 7.32
N ARG A 552 21.92 1.91 6.35
CA ARG A 552 22.91 3.00 6.21
C ARG A 552 22.27 4.25 5.61
N ASP A 553 21.38 4.09 4.63
CA ASP A 553 20.62 5.20 4.05
C ASP A 553 19.68 5.84 5.09
N MET A 554 19.00 5.02 5.90
CA MET A 554 18.19 5.52 7.03
C MET A 554 19.05 6.28 8.05
N ALA A 555 20.25 5.79 8.38
CA ALA A 555 21.16 6.51 9.27
C ALA A 555 21.60 7.86 8.66
N ARG A 556 21.94 7.89 7.37
CA ARG A 556 22.31 9.11 6.63
C ARG A 556 21.18 10.13 6.61
N GLU A 557 19.94 9.71 6.35
CA GLU A 557 18.75 10.58 6.38
C GLU A 557 18.48 11.14 7.78
N LEU A 558 18.56 10.29 8.81
CA LEU A 558 18.29 10.67 10.20
C LEU A 558 19.31 11.68 10.75
N ILE A 559 20.58 11.50 10.39
CA ILE A 559 21.70 12.35 10.84
C ILE A 559 21.81 13.62 9.97
N GLY A 560 21.37 13.54 8.71
CA GLY A 560 21.51 14.57 7.69
C GLY A 560 22.77 14.35 6.85
N ALA A 561 22.61 14.38 5.52
CA ALA A 561 23.67 14.04 4.57
C ALA A 561 24.96 14.85 4.77
N ASP A 562 24.84 16.15 5.06
CA ASP A 562 26.01 17.02 5.30
C ASP A 562 26.78 16.66 6.58
N ASN A 563 26.15 15.93 7.51
CA ASN A 563 26.74 15.56 8.78
C ASN A 563 27.18 14.10 8.86
N PHE A 564 27.02 13.32 7.78
CA PHE A 564 27.25 11.89 7.75
C PHE A 564 28.26 11.53 6.65
N ILE A 565 29.36 10.90 7.04
CA ILE A 565 30.35 10.33 6.10
C ILE A 565 30.37 8.80 6.22
N GLU A 566 30.15 8.11 5.11
CA GLU A 566 30.23 6.65 5.03
C GLU A 566 31.61 6.19 4.57
N ILE A 567 32.29 5.43 5.42
CA ILE A 567 33.60 4.84 5.13
C ILE A 567 33.45 3.34 4.96
N TYR A 568 33.65 2.85 3.75
CA TYR A 568 33.60 1.42 3.45
C TYR A 568 34.97 0.76 3.62
N VAL A 569 35.07 -0.17 4.56
CA VAL A 569 36.26 -1.00 4.75
C VAL A 569 36.10 -2.28 3.92
N SER A 570 36.49 -2.18 2.66
CA SER A 570 36.34 -3.19 1.60
C SER A 570 37.41 -4.28 1.69
N THR A 571 37.34 -5.11 2.72
CA THR A 571 38.22 -6.27 2.88
C THR A 571 37.53 -7.55 2.39
N PRO A 572 38.17 -8.37 1.52
CA PRO A 572 37.61 -9.64 1.07
C PRO A 572 37.25 -10.58 2.24
N LEU A 573 36.23 -11.42 2.04
CA LEU A 573 35.74 -12.33 3.08
C LEU A 573 36.85 -13.30 3.51
N GLU A 574 37.63 -13.81 2.57
CA GLU A 574 38.72 -14.77 2.82
C GLU A 574 39.77 -14.19 3.76
N VAL A 575 40.10 -12.91 3.59
CA VAL A 575 41.03 -12.19 4.47
C VAL A 575 40.41 -11.96 5.85
N CYS A 576 39.12 -11.65 5.92
CA CYS A 576 38.40 -11.52 7.18
C CYS A 576 38.36 -12.85 7.96
N GLU A 577 38.15 -13.97 7.25
CA GLU A 577 38.17 -15.33 7.81
C GLU A 577 39.57 -15.74 8.29
N GLN A 578 40.63 -15.35 7.58
CA GLN A 578 42.01 -15.60 8.02
C GLN A 578 42.36 -14.83 9.31
N ARG A 579 41.90 -13.58 9.42
CA ARG A 579 42.16 -12.74 10.60
C ARG A 579 41.37 -13.21 11.82
N ASP A 580 40.09 -13.53 11.63
CA ASP A 580 39.07 -13.98 12.61
C ASP A 580 39.43 -13.81 14.10
N PRO A 581 39.66 -12.57 14.58
CA PRO A 581 40.21 -12.32 15.91
C PRO A 581 39.26 -12.77 17.04
N LYS A 582 37.96 -12.87 16.72
CA LYS A 582 36.89 -13.26 17.65
C LYS A 582 36.47 -14.74 17.47
N GLY A 583 37.07 -15.48 16.53
CA GLY A 583 36.70 -16.86 16.23
C GLY A 583 35.28 -17.03 15.66
N LEU A 584 34.69 -15.98 15.10
CA LEU A 584 33.31 -15.96 14.63
C LEU A 584 33.15 -16.71 13.31
N TYR A 585 34.10 -16.56 12.39
CA TYR A 585 34.05 -17.24 11.10
C TYR A 585 34.23 -18.75 11.26
N LYS A 586 35.15 -19.19 12.13
CA LYS A 586 35.30 -20.61 12.48
C LYS A 586 34.01 -21.22 13.03
N LYS A 587 33.34 -20.53 13.96
CA LYS A 587 32.05 -20.96 14.53
C LYS A 587 30.92 -20.98 13.48
N ALA A 588 30.88 -20.00 12.59
CA ALA A 588 29.91 -19.93 11.50
C ALA A 588 30.07 -21.09 10.51
N ARG A 589 31.30 -21.40 10.09
CA ARG A 589 31.60 -22.55 9.22
C ARG A 589 31.28 -23.89 9.88
N ALA A 590 31.36 -23.96 11.21
CA ALA A 590 30.92 -25.12 12.00
C ALA A 590 29.39 -25.18 12.25
N GLY A 591 28.59 -24.27 11.65
CA GLY A 591 27.13 -24.23 11.79
C GLY A 591 26.61 -23.64 13.10
N GLN A 592 27.49 -23.12 13.97
CA GLN A 592 27.11 -22.60 15.30
C GLN A 592 26.60 -21.16 15.25
N LEU A 593 26.89 -20.42 14.18
CA LEU A 593 26.46 -19.03 13.96
C LEU A 593 25.77 -18.92 12.59
N PRO A 594 24.49 -19.32 12.46
CA PRO A 594 23.80 -19.37 11.16
C PRO A 594 23.62 -17.98 10.53
N ASN A 595 23.52 -16.91 11.32
CA ASN A 595 23.25 -15.56 10.83
C ASN A 595 24.53 -14.69 10.71
N MET A 596 25.68 -15.30 10.43
CA MET A 596 26.95 -14.58 10.28
C MET A 596 27.02 -13.85 8.94
N SER A 597 27.23 -12.53 8.96
CA SER A 597 27.32 -11.69 7.75
C SER A 597 28.50 -12.13 6.87
N GLY A 598 28.22 -12.33 5.58
CA GLY A 598 29.16 -12.86 4.59
C GLY A 598 29.19 -14.39 4.46
N ILE A 599 28.57 -15.13 5.39
CA ILE A 599 28.42 -16.60 5.28
C ILE A 599 26.94 -16.96 5.17
N GLY A 600 26.18 -16.83 6.27
CA GLY A 600 24.77 -17.24 6.33
C GLY A 600 23.78 -16.07 6.28
N SER A 601 24.28 -14.84 6.24
CA SER A 601 23.50 -13.63 5.99
C SER A 601 24.25 -12.73 5.01
N ALA A 602 23.54 -12.10 4.08
CA ALA A 602 24.16 -11.23 3.07
C ALA A 602 24.82 -9.99 3.72
N TYR A 603 25.88 -9.51 3.08
CA TYR A 603 26.42 -8.17 3.27
C TYR A 603 26.30 -7.44 1.95
N GLU A 604 25.63 -6.30 1.95
CA GLU A 604 25.40 -5.46 0.77
C GLU A 604 26.41 -4.30 0.77
N PRO A 605 27.46 -4.36 -0.06
CA PRO A 605 28.44 -3.28 -0.15
C PRO A 605 27.75 -1.96 -0.55
N PRO A 606 28.19 -0.81 -0.01
CA PRO A 606 27.68 0.49 -0.44
C PRO A 606 28.05 0.74 -1.90
N ALA A 607 27.10 1.33 -2.66
CA ALA A 607 27.32 1.64 -4.07
C ALA A 607 28.21 2.87 -4.25
N ASN A 608 27.96 3.92 -3.44
CA ASN A 608 28.67 5.19 -3.48
C ASN A 608 29.09 5.60 -2.06
N PRO A 609 30.05 4.90 -1.42
CA PRO A 609 30.58 5.35 -0.14
C PRO A 609 31.35 6.66 -0.32
N ASP A 610 31.35 7.52 0.70
CA ASP A 610 32.08 8.78 0.67
C ASP A 610 33.61 8.53 0.62
N LEU A 611 34.08 7.50 1.33
CA LEU A 611 35.46 7.00 1.27
C LEU A 611 35.48 5.46 1.28
N SER A 612 36.48 4.85 0.63
CA SER A 612 36.66 3.40 0.59
C SER A 612 38.11 2.99 0.85
N VAL A 613 38.30 1.93 1.64
CA VAL A 613 39.62 1.43 2.07
C VAL A 613 39.67 -0.09 1.91
N ASN A 614 40.64 -0.61 1.15
CA ASN A 614 40.69 -2.03 0.80
C ASN A 614 41.45 -2.90 1.82
N SER A 615 42.52 -2.37 2.41
CA SER A 615 43.37 -3.05 3.38
C SER A 615 43.70 -2.13 4.56
N ILE A 616 44.27 -2.69 5.62
CA ILE A 616 44.71 -1.92 6.79
C ILE A 616 46.20 -2.12 6.92
N ASP A 617 46.94 -1.16 6.37
CA ASP A 617 48.34 -0.93 6.69
C ASP A 617 48.50 0.49 7.28
N ALA A 618 49.68 0.78 7.83
CA ALA A 618 49.93 2.06 8.49
C ALA A 618 49.80 3.27 7.54
N GLN A 619 50.15 3.10 6.25
CA GLN A 619 50.06 4.17 5.26
C GLN A 619 48.60 4.49 4.91
N GLN A 620 47.76 3.48 4.75
CA GLN A 620 46.34 3.63 4.46
C GLN A 620 45.57 4.22 5.65
N ILE A 621 45.92 3.87 6.88
CA ILE A 621 45.36 4.49 8.09
C ILE A 621 45.65 6.00 8.08
N GLN A 622 46.90 6.38 7.77
CA GLN A 622 47.33 7.77 7.78
C GLN A 622 46.69 8.58 6.64
N ALA A 623 46.58 8.00 5.44
CA ALA A 623 45.87 8.59 4.31
C ALA A 623 44.39 8.81 4.63
N LEU A 624 43.68 7.77 5.12
CA LEU A 624 42.28 7.88 5.49
C LEU A 624 42.05 8.93 6.58
N THR A 625 42.92 8.96 7.59
CA THR A 625 42.84 9.97 8.65
C THR A 625 42.92 11.38 8.07
N THR A 626 43.81 11.59 7.10
CA THR A 626 43.96 12.88 6.41
C THR A 626 42.70 13.25 5.62
N ASP A 627 42.14 12.31 4.86
CA ASP A 627 40.93 12.53 4.05
C ASP A 627 39.71 12.84 4.92
N VAL A 628 39.53 12.10 6.03
CA VAL A 628 38.44 12.34 6.97
C VAL A 628 38.61 13.68 7.67
N LEU A 629 39.82 14.07 8.06
CA LEU A 629 40.08 15.39 8.62
C LEU A 629 39.73 16.50 7.62
N ALA A 630 40.15 16.36 6.36
CA ALA A 630 39.81 17.31 5.31
C ALA A 630 38.29 17.42 5.09
N TRP A 631 37.57 16.31 5.17
CA TRP A 631 36.11 16.32 5.11
C TRP A 631 35.47 17.00 6.33
N LEU A 632 35.99 16.75 7.54
CA LEU A 632 35.52 17.39 8.77
C LEU A 632 35.75 18.90 8.76
N ASP A 633 36.83 19.36 8.11
CA ASP A 633 37.21 20.78 8.04
C ASP A 633 36.56 21.53 6.87
N LYS A 634 35.99 20.84 5.86
CA LYS A 634 35.40 21.42 4.63
C LYS A 634 34.27 22.46 4.86
N ASP A 635 33.69 22.52 6.06
CA ASP A 635 32.62 23.46 6.44
C ASP A 635 33.06 24.59 7.38
N SER A 636 34.33 24.60 7.79
CA SER A 636 34.85 25.59 8.74
C SER A 636 35.21 26.94 8.09
N SER A 637 35.40 26.97 6.77
CA SER A 637 35.82 28.18 6.04
C SER A 637 34.69 29.13 5.63
N ASP A 638 33.42 28.73 5.71
CA ASP A 638 32.28 29.58 5.31
C ASP A 638 31.61 30.33 6.49
N SER A 639 32.06 30.10 7.74
CA SER A 639 31.49 30.77 8.92
C SER A 639 32.25 32.01 9.40
N ASP A 640 33.43 32.29 8.87
CA ASP A 640 34.25 33.48 9.23
C ASP A 640 34.09 34.65 8.25
N GLY A 641 33.12 34.58 7.32
CA GLY A 641 32.87 35.60 6.31
C GLY A 641 31.42 36.07 6.27
N ARG A 642 30.90 36.68 7.34
CA ARG A 642 29.79 37.65 7.31
C ARG A 642 29.77 38.54 8.54
#